data_AF-A0A9W8NU24-F1
#
_entry.id   AF-A0A9W8NU24-F1
#
_cell.length_a   1.000
_cell.length_b   1.000
_cell.length_c   1.000
_cell.angle_alpha   90.00
_cell.angle_beta   90.00
_cell.angle_gamma   90.00
#
_symmetry.space_group_name_H-M   'P 1'
#
loop_
_entity.id
_entity.type
_entity.pdbx_description
1 polymer ?
#
loop_
_entity_poly.entity_id
_entity_poly.type
_entity_poly.pdbx_seq_one_letter_code
_entity_poly.pdbx_strand_id
1 'polypeptide(L)'
;MAPNSIAQHRFTFPPFPPAPADTIIIPFKDYKENGIKIQENGYEGSEVDALGIPTVRIEKRHVGDFCKTNSDSAKHVMIAQEGTKNGVSPSGLSQPKTWLQDWEDLSTRRSGEFYNKNEHREDRLHQATRAFNAGRPWPKAHNLKYVREQWDQFQLYIGILSMMPIQKPVQEAKEEVGDDADDHNEEEAISEGLSKEDTDESNTQMEPWHDNPIDVQIQKTDKLVCDESRDREVDPLDKFLNDPKQSLRVYLSSYMRKQGFHYEDRNLNLIPTLIRFYIKFLVQDGVFSVETESETIASFNQALTIADLALTELPLTSQITKRFPWHDTFNGGCSELFDINNLVVPSRTWGQKSQTLNVDGEPTGVSSTAAATTATTPAPEEPKPLELEENCEIVTPTVEQSHNALETLVQEVHEPSSDSALLDSWDSDEGTLQPPMNDTGAWSTGTLEPDQANASAGWGAKDFDDLLDNPWGGADVDTWDVPPAPTLFPILGPTALPLTHTSGVVEWSMRRIQSIVHPNADIDTNTTAAIPFLKSDFPSDGPSANAVEADLSSRLSKVVMEPWLNWENKSLDESGDTALPQIQASSRGRVVVYSKGEGISYECDSGVRSNAFALSNNGVPHDPLNHSITLLVEPESAQLLSVGMGLGATWVQIARRSDLRDEKEKEEIDDEAGVTVDTGEALGQDSGLRFWYLSSLLIVLPSYHTVSQ
;
A
#
# COMPACT_ATOMS: atom_id res chain seq x y z
N MET A 1 -43.51 -63.42 -2.87
CA MET A 1 -44.13 -62.14 -2.44
C MET A 1 -44.84 -62.41 -1.12
N ALA A 2 -44.23 -61.98 -0.02
CA ALA A 2 -44.80 -62.11 1.33
C ALA A 2 -45.80 -60.96 1.58
N PRO A 3 -46.92 -61.18 2.29
CA PRO A 3 -47.90 -60.14 2.55
C PRO A 3 -47.43 -59.17 3.64
N ASN A 4 -47.59 -57.88 3.38
CA ASN A 4 -47.25 -56.78 4.28
C ASN A 4 -47.98 -56.90 5.62
N SER A 5 -47.20 -56.90 6.71
CA SER A 5 -47.67 -56.73 8.08
C SER A 5 -48.17 -55.29 8.26
N ILE A 6 -49.49 -55.11 8.30
CA ILE A 6 -50.12 -53.84 8.67
C ILE A 6 -49.96 -53.69 10.18
N ALA A 7 -49.26 -52.64 10.60
CA ALA A 7 -49.08 -52.30 12.01
C ALA A 7 -50.44 -52.16 12.70
N GLN A 8 -50.72 -53.03 13.68
CA GLN A 8 -51.89 -52.90 14.55
C GLN A 8 -51.75 -51.63 15.39
N HIS A 9 -52.62 -50.64 15.16
CA HIS A 9 -52.73 -49.47 16.01
C HIS A 9 -53.10 -49.92 17.44
N ARG A 10 -52.26 -49.60 18.44
CA ARG A 10 -52.44 -49.99 19.85
C ARG A 10 -53.72 -49.43 20.49
N PHE A 11 -54.40 -48.48 19.86
CA PHE A 11 -55.61 -47.85 20.37
C PHE A 11 -56.62 -47.65 19.26
N THR A 12 -57.76 -48.33 19.36
CA THR A 12 -58.96 -48.09 18.55
C THR A 12 -59.98 -47.36 19.42
N PHE A 13 -60.19 -46.08 19.13
CA PHE A 13 -61.31 -45.31 19.66
C PHE A 13 -62.45 -45.36 18.66
N PRO A 14 -63.72 -45.57 19.10
CA PRO A 14 -64.24 -45.58 20.49
C PRO A 14 -64.27 -46.97 21.16
N PRO A 15 -64.39 -47.06 22.52
CA PRO A 15 -64.72 -45.98 23.47
C PRO A 15 -63.51 -45.25 24.07
N PHE A 16 -63.67 -43.95 24.35
CA PHE A 16 -62.68 -43.13 25.05
C PHE A 16 -62.56 -43.52 26.53
N PRO A 17 -61.37 -43.43 27.15
CA PRO A 17 -61.20 -43.69 28.57
C PRO A 17 -61.97 -42.65 29.41
N PRO A 18 -62.51 -43.05 30.58
CA PRO A 18 -63.16 -42.12 31.49
C PRO A 18 -62.14 -41.11 32.06
N ALA A 19 -62.62 -39.91 32.39
CA ALA A 19 -61.81 -38.86 33.00
C ALA A 19 -61.17 -39.35 34.32
N PRO A 20 -59.90 -39.02 34.60
CA PRO A 20 -59.28 -39.30 35.89
C PRO A 20 -60.07 -38.68 37.04
N ALA A 21 -60.08 -39.34 38.21
CA ALA A 21 -60.68 -38.79 39.41
C ALA A 21 -60.02 -37.44 39.76
N ASP A 22 -60.83 -36.47 40.19
CA ASP A 22 -60.45 -35.09 40.55
C ASP A 22 -60.06 -34.14 39.40
N THR A 23 -60.21 -34.56 38.13
CA THR A 23 -59.97 -33.69 36.98
C THR A 23 -61.27 -33.20 36.35
N ILE A 24 -61.50 -31.89 36.39
CA ILE A 24 -62.62 -31.24 35.68
C ILE A 24 -62.21 -31.07 34.21
N ILE A 25 -62.75 -31.90 33.31
CA ILE A 25 -62.61 -31.68 31.87
C ILE A 25 -63.55 -30.55 31.47
N ILE A 26 -62.97 -29.39 31.16
CA ILE A 26 -63.72 -28.23 30.67
C ILE A 26 -64.18 -28.53 29.23
N PRO A 27 -65.50 -28.55 28.95
CA PRO A 27 -65.99 -28.71 27.59
C PRO A 27 -65.47 -27.57 26.71
N PHE A 28 -65.19 -27.85 25.42
CA PHE A 28 -64.68 -26.82 24.49
C PHE A 28 -65.56 -25.56 24.41
N LYS A 29 -66.87 -25.69 24.61
CA LYS A 29 -67.82 -24.56 24.67
C LYS A 29 -67.60 -23.61 25.85
N ASP A 30 -66.98 -24.10 26.92
CA ASP A 30 -66.73 -23.37 28.16
C ASP A 30 -65.25 -22.93 28.25
N TYR A 31 -64.42 -23.32 27.28
CA TYR A 31 -63.04 -22.85 27.13
C TYR A 31 -63.03 -21.41 26.61
N LYS A 32 -62.37 -20.51 27.34
CA LYS A 32 -62.06 -19.15 26.88
C LYS A 32 -60.56 -19.08 26.61
N GLU A 33 -60.20 -18.69 25.39
CA GLU A 33 -58.81 -18.45 25.05
C GLU A 33 -58.28 -17.25 25.86
N ASN A 34 -57.22 -17.49 26.62
CA ASN A 34 -56.45 -16.44 27.27
C ASN A 34 -55.28 -16.15 26.32
N GLY A 35 -55.39 -15.07 25.55
CA GLY A 35 -54.38 -14.69 24.56
C GLY A 35 -53.04 -14.25 25.18
N ILE A 36 -52.12 -13.79 24.35
CA ILE A 36 -50.86 -13.17 24.81
C ILE A 36 -51.18 -11.76 25.35
N LYS A 37 -50.56 -11.37 26.46
CA LYS A 37 -50.74 -10.01 27.01
C LYS A 37 -49.99 -9.01 26.12
N ILE A 38 -50.72 -8.06 25.55
CA ILE A 38 -50.10 -6.95 24.80
C ILE A 38 -49.37 -6.07 25.81
N GLN A 39 -48.04 -6.05 25.73
CA GLN A 39 -47.18 -5.21 26.56
C GLN A 39 -47.08 -3.80 25.97
N GLU A 40 -46.96 -2.79 26.83
CA GLU A 40 -46.78 -1.40 26.41
C GLU A 40 -45.43 -1.21 25.70
N ASN A 41 -45.35 -0.25 24.79
CA ASN A 41 -44.11 0.05 24.05
C ASN A 41 -43.00 0.43 25.04
N GLY A 42 -41.90 -0.34 25.07
CA GLY A 42 -40.76 -0.13 25.97
C GLY A 42 -40.68 -1.07 27.17
N TYR A 43 -41.49 -2.14 27.21
CA TYR A 43 -41.39 -3.16 28.25
C TYR A 43 -40.17 -4.08 28.04
N GLU A 44 -39.20 -4.03 28.94
CA GLU A 44 -37.94 -4.82 28.89
C GLU A 44 -38.06 -6.26 29.43
N GLY A 45 -39.25 -6.73 29.80
CA GLY A 45 -39.44 -8.10 30.32
C GLY A 45 -39.75 -9.17 29.25
N SER A 46 -39.74 -10.44 29.67
CA SER A 46 -40.14 -11.57 28.81
C SER A 46 -41.61 -11.46 28.38
N GLU A 47 -41.93 -11.94 27.17
CA GLU A 47 -43.32 -12.06 26.72
C GLU A 47 -44.09 -12.99 27.66
N VAL A 48 -45.27 -12.54 28.13
CA VAL A 48 -46.12 -13.30 29.06
C VAL A 48 -47.51 -13.50 28.45
N ASP A 49 -48.15 -14.61 28.78
CA ASP A 49 -49.56 -14.83 28.45
C ASP A 49 -50.49 -13.91 29.27
N ALA A 50 -51.80 -13.94 29.01
CA ALA A 50 -52.78 -13.15 29.74
C ALA A 50 -52.89 -13.50 31.24
N LEU A 51 -52.29 -14.62 31.68
CA LEU A 51 -52.20 -15.03 33.08
C LEU A 51 -50.88 -14.60 33.74
N GLY A 52 -49.99 -13.92 32.99
CA GLY A 52 -48.69 -13.47 33.47
C GLY A 52 -47.62 -14.56 33.49
N ILE A 53 -47.84 -15.68 32.79
CA ILE A 53 -46.89 -16.79 32.69
C ILE A 53 -45.95 -16.52 31.49
N PRO A 54 -44.62 -16.60 31.66
CA PRO A 54 -43.67 -16.45 30.56
C PRO A 54 -43.94 -17.45 29.44
N THR A 55 -43.96 -16.96 28.20
CA THR A 55 -44.16 -17.82 27.03
C THR A 55 -42.90 -18.66 26.77
N VAL A 56 -43.10 -19.92 26.39
CA VAL A 56 -42.00 -20.83 26.01
C VAL A 56 -41.82 -20.78 24.50
N ARG A 57 -40.61 -20.46 24.05
CA ARG A 57 -40.29 -20.41 22.61
C ARG A 57 -40.28 -21.82 22.02
N ILE A 58 -41.04 -22.02 20.94
CA ILE A 58 -40.99 -23.25 20.15
C ILE A 58 -39.73 -23.22 19.28
N GLU A 59 -38.93 -24.29 19.30
CA GLU A 59 -37.66 -24.36 18.55
C GLU A 59 -37.84 -24.29 17.03
N LYS A 60 -38.95 -24.84 16.51
CA LYS A 60 -39.30 -24.78 15.09
C LYS A 60 -40.24 -23.63 14.81
N ARG A 61 -39.75 -22.64 14.06
CA ARG A 61 -40.56 -21.51 13.59
C ARG A 61 -41.47 -21.94 12.45
N HIS A 62 -42.77 -21.70 12.59
CA HIS A 62 -43.75 -21.96 11.52
C HIS A 62 -44.01 -20.69 10.70
N VAL A 63 -44.38 -20.85 9.43
CA VAL A 63 -44.80 -19.72 8.57
C VAL A 63 -46.08 -19.12 9.16
N GLY A 64 -46.01 -17.88 9.64
CA GLY A 64 -47.11 -17.20 10.35
C GLY A 64 -46.83 -16.88 11.82
N ASP A 65 -45.69 -17.34 12.36
CA ASP A 65 -45.30 -17.14 13.76
C ASP A 65 -44.59 -15.78 13.93
N PHE A 66 -45.41 -14.73 13.96
CA PHE A 66 -44.96 -13.36 14.18
C PHE A 66 -45.08 -13.02 15.67
N CYS A 67 -43.98 -12.52 16.26
CA CYS A 67 -43.99 -11.98 17.61
C CYS A 67 -44.98 -10.80 17.65
N LYS A 68 -46.02 -10.89 18.49
CA LYS A 68 -47.06 -9.85 18.57
C LYS A 68 -46.67 -8.73 19.52
N THR A 69 -45.56 -8.88 20.24
CA THR A 69 -45.04 -7.93 21.22
C THR A 69 -43.67 -7.39 20.75
N ASN A 70 -43.46 -6.07 20.80
CA ASN A 70 -42.18 -5.41 20.47
C ASN A 70 -41.18 -5.53 21.64
N SER A 71 -40.97 -6.72 22.19
CA SER A 71 -40.00 -6.90 23.28
C SER A 71 -38.56 -6.90 22.75
N ASP A 72 -37.66 -6.16 23.41
CA ASP A 72 -36.28 -5.95 22.96
C ASP A 72 -35.43 -7.24 22.94
N SER A 73 -35.90 -8.31 23.59
CA SER A 73 -35.31 -9.64 23.50
C SER A 73 -35.26 -10.19 22.06
N ALA A 74 -36.17 -9.76 21.18
CA ALA A 74 -36.17 -10.11 19.76
C ALA A 74 -34.98 -9.52 18.98
N LYS A 75 -34.46 -8.36 19.41
CA LYS A 75 -33.32 -7.70 18.74
C LYS A 75 -31.99 -8.36 19.07
N HIS A 76 -31.83 -8.86 20.29
CA HIS A 76 -30.55 -9.43 20.74
C HIS A 76 -30.29 -10.85 20.21
N VAL A 77 -31.32 -11.57 19.73
CA VAL A 77 -31.19 -12.94 19.18
C VAL A 77 -31.19 -12.97 17.65
N MET A 78 -31.77 -11.97 16.94
CA MET A 78 -31.68 -11.92 15.47
C MET A 78 -30.23 -11.78 14.96
N ILE A 79 -29.33 -11.18 15.75
CA ILE A 79 -27.91 -11.00 15.39
C ILE A 79 -27.13 -12.34 15.39
N ALA A 80 -27.61 -13.37 16.10
CA ALA A 80 -26.86 -14.62 16.30
C ALA A 80 -27.18 -15.76 15.31
N GLN A 81 -28.26 -15.69 14.52
CA GLN A 81 -28.72 -16.82 13.69
C GLN A 81 -28.85 -16.56 12.17
N GLU A 82 -28.60 -15.35 11.66
CA GLU A 82 -28.68 -15.03 10.22
C GLU A 82 -27.46 -15.46 9.39
N GLY A 83 -26.74 -16.48 9.83
CA GLY A 83 -25.58 -17.04 9.14
C GLY A 83 -25.90 -18.15 8.14
N THR A 84 -26.98 -18.08 7.35
CA THR A 84 -27.08 -18.75 6.02
C THR A 84 -28.43 -18.53 5.35
N LYS A 85 -28.36 -18.12 4.07
CA LYS A 85 -29.41 -18.06 3.03
C LYS A 85 -30.21 -16.75 2.93
N ASN A 86 -29.72 -15.92 2.00
CA ASN A 86 -30.42 -15.00 1.11
C ASN A 86 -31.96 -15.06 1.20
N GLY A 87 -32.52 -14.22 2.06
CA GLY A 87 -33.93 -13.86 2.10
C GLY A 87 -34.02 -12.36 2.20
N VAL A 88 -34.58 -11.73 1.16
CA VAL A 88 -34.83 -10.29 1.07
C VAL A 88 -35.60 -9.83 2.31
N SER A 89 -34.92 -9.08 3.17
CA SER A 89 -35.54 -8.38 4.31
C SER A 89 -35.96 -6.98 3.86
N PRO A 90 -37.19 -6.53 4.16
CA PRO A 90 -37.66 -5.21 3.80
C PRO A 90 -37.21 -4.18 4.85
N SER A 91 -36.70 -3.06 4.37
CA SER A 91 -36.70 -1.76 5.07
C SER A 91 -35.99 -1.66 6.42
N GLY A 92 -34.67 -1.84 6.37
CA GLY A 92 -33.72 -1.14 7.23
C GLY A 92 -32.41 -1.07 6.46
N LEU A 93 -31.95 0.12 6.06
CA LEU A 93 -30.77 0.32 5.22
C LEU A 93 -29.46 -0.04 5.97
N SER A 94 -29.27 -1.30 6.34
CA SER A 94 -27.95 -1.79 6.69
C SER A 94 -27.14 -1.77 5.40
N GLN A 95 -26.17 -0.86 5.32
CA GLN A 95 -25.26 -0.85 4.18
C GLN A 95 -24.67 -2.25 4.00
N PRO A 96 -24.55 -2.74 2.76
CA PRO A 96 -23.92 -4.03 2.51
C PRO A 96 -22.53 -4.00 3.12
N LYS A 97 -22.25 -4.95 4.03
CA LYS A 97 -20.92 -5.07 4.63
C LYS A 97 -19.88 -5.20 3.53
N THR A 98 -18.78 -4.47 3.69
CA THR A 98 -17.65 -4.62 2.77
C THR A 98 -16.97 -5.97 3.02
N TRP A 99 -16.33 -6.54 2.01
CA TRP A 99 -15.58 -7.80 2.17
C TRP A 99 -14.52 -7.69 3.28
N LEU A 100 -13.95 -6.50 3.47
CA LEU A 100 -12.98 -6.21 4.50
C LEU A 100 -13.60 -6.34 5.90
N GLN A 101 -14.79 -5.79 6.10
CA GLN A 101 -15.53 -5.88 7.35
C GLN A 101 -15.92 -7.33 7.67
N ASP A 102 -16.34 -8.11 6.66
CA ASP A 102 -16.62 -9.54 6.83
C ASP A 102 -15.36 -10.30 7.27
N TRP A 103 -14.19 -9.96 6.71
CA TRP A 103 -12.92 -10.56 7.11
C TRP A 103 -12.46 -10.14 8.51
N GLU A 104 -12.71 -8.91 8.92
CA GLU A 104 -12.48 -8.45 10.29
C GLU A 104 -13.33 -9.22 11.29
N ASP A 105 -14.63 -9.37 11.01
CA ASP A 105 -15.56 -10.16 11.82
C ASP A 105 -15.07 -11.62 11.92
N LEU A 106 -14.65 -12.23 10.81
CA LEU A 106 -14.09 -13.59 10.79
C LEU A 106 -12.75 -13.68 11.54
N SER A 107 -11.93 -12.63 11.55
CA SER A 107 -10.67 -12.60 12.30
C SER A 107 -10.86 -12.60 13.82
N THR A 108 -12.09 -12.38 14.32
CA THR A 108 -12.36 -12.50 15.76
C THR A 108 -12.64 -13.95 16.18
N ARG A 109 -12.98 -14.81 15.22
CA ARG A 109 -13.39 -16.20 15.45
C ARG A 109 -12.24 -17.14 15.12
N ARG A 110 -12.07 -18.19 15.92
CA ARG A 110 -11.19 -19.30 15.56
C ARG A 110 -11.85 -20.13 14.45
N SER A 111 -11.07 -20.71 13.54
CA SER A 111 -11.65 -21.60 12.51
C SER A 111 -12.31 -22.85 13.09
N GLY A 112 -11.86 -23.28 14.28
CA GLY A 112 -12.25 -24.57 14.86
C GLY A 112 -11.48 -25.75 14.29
N GLU A 113 -10.52 -25.51 13.39
CA GLU A 113 -9.61 -26.54 12.89
C GLU A 113 -8.65 -27.00 14.00
N PHE A 114 -8.37 -28.30 14.03
CA PHE A 114 -7.40 -28.89 14.94
C PHE A 114 -6.13 -29.27 14.17
N TYR A 115 -5.01 -28.66 14.55
CA TYR A 115 -3.70 -28.93 13.95
C TYR A 115 -2.95 -29.97 14.77
N ASN A 116 -2.46 -31.03 14.11
CA ASN A 116 -1.73 -32.09 14.79
C ASN A 116 -0.32 -31.62 15.17
N LYS A 117 -0.04 -31.50 16.46
CA LYS A 117 1.27 -31.02 16.97
C LYS A 117 2.46 -31.89 16.57
N ASN A 118 2.23 -33.15 16.20
CA ASN A 118 3.28 -34.08 15.78
C ASN A 118 3.54 -34.04 14.26
N GLU A 119 2.72 -33.33 13.51
CA GLU A 119 2.87 -33.17 12.06
C GLU A 119 3.94 -32.11 11.74
N HIS A 120 4.56 -32.22 10.56
CA HIS A 120 5.59 -31.27 10.13
C HIS A 120 5.02 -29.84 10.07
N ARG A 121 5.85 -28.85 10.43
CA ARG A 121 5.43 -27.44 10.46
C ARG A 121 4.91 -26.92 9.11
N GLU A 122 5.47 -27.43 8.01
CA GLU A 122 5.06 -27.10 6.64
C GLU A 122 3.67 -27.63 6.33
N ASP A 123 3.40 -28.89 6.66
CA ASP A 123 2.09 -29.53 6.45
C ASP A 123 0.99 -28.80 7.25
N ARG A 124 1.29 -28.43 8.51
CA ARG A 124 0.39 -27.60 9.33
C ARG A 124 0.12 -26.24 8.68
N LEU A 125 1.14 -25.61 8.10
CA LEU A 125 1.00 -24.34 7.39
C LEU A 125 0.17 -24.50 6.11
N HIS A 126 0.34 -25.58 5.35
CA HIS A 126 -0.52 -25.91 4.20
C HIS A 126 -1.96 -26.17 4.59
N GLN A 127 -2.20 -26.92 5.68
CA GLN A 127 -3.54 -27.14 6.24
C GLN A 127 -4.18 -25.81 6.65
N ALA A 128 -3.45 -24.98 7.41
CA ALA A 128 -3.91 -23.66 7.83
C ALA A 128 -4.23 -22.76 6.64
N THR A 129 -3.41 -22.79 5.58
CA THR A 129 -3.65 -21.98 4.38
C THR A 129 -4.88 -22.44 3.60
N ARG A 130 -5.11 -23.75 3.52
CA ARG A 130 -6.36 -24.30 2.94
C ARG A 130 -7.58 -23.86 3.75
N ALA A 131 -7.51 -23.95 5.08
CA ALA A 131 -8.58 -23.48 5.98
C ALA A 131 -8.81 -21.96 5.84
N PHE A 132 -7.74 -21.17 5.76
CA PHE A 132 -7.81 -19.72 5.54
C PHE A 132 -8.53 -19.38 4.24
N ASN A 133 -8.16 -20.07 3.15
CA ASN A 133 -8.73 -19.89 1.81
C ASN A 133 -10.20 -20.32 1.72
N ALA A 134 -10.59 -21.39 2.40
CA ALA A 134 -11.95 -21.93 2.39
C ALA A 134 -12.90 -21.17 3.33
N GLY A 135 -12.39 -20.70 4.48
CA GLY A 135 -13.18 -20.01 5.50
C GLY A 135 -13.52 -18.55 5.18
N ARG A 136 -13.04 -17.99 4.06
CA ARG A 136 -13.22 -16.58 3.70
C ARG A 136 -13.82 -16.42 2.31
N PRO A 137 -14.89 -15.62 2.17
CA PRO A 137 -15.40 -15.27 0.85
C PRO A 137 -14.43 -14.31 0.17
N TRP A 138 -13.91 -14.71 -0.98
CA TRP A 138 -13.13 -13.83 -1.85
C TRP A 138 -14.07 -12.91 -2.64
N PRO A 139 -13.75 -11.61 -2.77
CA PRO A 139 -14.60 -10.69 -3.50
C PRO A 139 -14.70 -11.10 -4.98
N LYS A 140 -15.93 -11.32 -5.47
CA LYS A 140 -16.20 -11.76 -6.86
C LYS A 140 -16.42 -10.59 -7.83
N ALA A 141 -16.52 -9.37 -7.32
CA ALA A 141 -16.75 -8.20 -8.16
C ALA A 141 -15.57 -8.02 -9.12
N HIS A 142 -15.84 -7.71 -10.38
CA HIS A 142 -14.81 -7.63 -11.43
C HIS A 142 -13.70 -6.64 -11.09
N ASN A 143 -14.04 -5.56 -10.39
CA ASN A 143 -13.09 -4.56 -9.91
C ASN A 143 -12.22 -5.04 -8.75
N LEU A 144 -12.52 -6.18 -8.09
CA LEU A 144 -11.82 -6.73 -6.93
C LEU A 144 -11.15 -8.08 -7.20
N LYS A 145 -11.14 -8.56 -8.45
CA LYS A 145 -10.50 -9.82 -8.83
C LYS A 145 -9.01 -9.86 -8.46
N TYR A 146 -8.35 -8.71 -8.52
CA TYR A 146 -6.94 -8.54 -8.16
C TYR A 146 -6.62 -8.88 -6.70
N VAL A 147 -7.61 -8.87 -5.79
CA VAL A 147 -7.41 -9.23 -4.37
C VAL A 147 -6.85 -10.65 -4.23
N ARG A 148 -7.42 -11.59 -4.99
CA ARG A 148 -6.96 -12.98 -4.98
C ARG A 148 -5.59 -13.11 -5.64
N GLU A 149 -5.36 -12.38 -6.72
CA GLU A 149 -4.07 -12.38 -7.44
C GLU A 149 -2.94 -11.91 -6.52
N GLN A 150 -3.12 -10.82 -5.75
CA GLN A 150 -2.12 -10.35 -4.79
C GLN A 150 -1.87 -11.36 -3.66
N TRP A 151 -2.90 -12.06 -3.21
CA TRP A 151 -2.75 -13.15 -2.23
C TRP A 151 -1.98 -14.34 -2.80
N ASP A 152 -2.25 -14.72 -4.05
CA ASP A 152 -1.52 -15.79 -4.72
C ASP A 152 -0.05 -15.39 -4.93
N GLN A 153 0.25 -14.13 -5.26
CA GLN A 153 1.64 -13.62 -5.33
C GLN A 153 2.40 -13.75 -4.01
N PHE A 154 1.73 -13.53 -2.87
CA PHE A 154 2.34 -13.77 -1.56
C PHE A 154 2.59 -15.26 -1.33
N GLN A 155 1.62 -16.13 -1.63
CA GLN A 155 1.78 -17.59 -1.50
C GLN A 155 2.92 -18.14 -2.39
N LEU A 156 3.09 -17.60 -3.59
CA LEU A 156 4.22 -17.91 -4.47
C LEU A 156 5.55 -17.54 -3.82
N TYR A 157 5.63 -16.34 -3.24
CA TYR A 157 6.85 -15.85 -2.59
C TYR A 157 7.27 -16.72 -1.39
N ILE A 158 6.32 -17.11 -0.53
CA ILE A 158 6.62 -17.95 0.63
C ILE A 158 6.69 -19.45 0.30
N GLY A 159 6.59 -19.84 -0.98
CA GLY A 159 6.72 -21.25 -1.40
C GLY A 159 5.51 -22.14 -1.14
N ILE A 160 4.39 -21.62 -0.60
CA ILE A 160 3.16 -22.41 -0.39
C ILE A 160 2.53 -22.82 -1.73
N LEU A 161 2.52 -21.90 -2.69
CA LEU A 161 2.04 -22.17 -4.04
C LEU A 161 3.26 -22.36 -4.95
N SER A 162 3.44 -23.56 -5.51
CA SER A 162 4.47 -23.79 -6.50
C SER A 162 3.91 -23.48 -7.89
N MET A 163 4.49 -22.53 -8.62
CA MET A 163 4.24 -22.47 -10.07
C MET A 163 4.93 -23.68 -10.69
N MET A 164 4.16 -24.69 -11.09
CA MET A 164 4.67 -25.64 -12.06
C MET A 164 4.89 -24.86 -13.35
N PRO A 165 6.12 -24.79 -13.89
CA PRO A 165 6.33 -24.17 -15.19
C PRO A 165 5.41 -24.91 -16.16
N ILE A 166 4.51 -24.17 -16.81
CA ILE A 166 3.71 -24.72 -17.90
C ILE A 166 4.72 -25.00 -19.01
N GLN A 167 5.27 -26.21 -19.01
CA GLN A 167 5.98 -26.73 -20.16
C GLN A 167 4.93 -26.81 -21.26
N LYS A 168 4.83 -25.76 -22.08
CA LYS A 168 4.08 -25.85 -23.32
C LYS A 168 4.72 -27.03 -24.05
N PRO A 169 3.98 -28.12 -24.32
CA PRO A 169 4.53 -29.17 -25.14
C PRO A 169 4.98 -28.49 -26.42
N VAL A 170 6.28 -28.58 -26.71
CA VAL A 170 6.82 -28.14 -27.99
C VAL A 170 6.01 -28.90 -29.01
N GLN A 171 5.03 -28.23 -29.61
CA GLN A 171 4.37 -28.78 -30.78
C GLN A 171 5.50 -28.84 -31.79
N GLU A 172 5.96 -30.06 -32.07
CA GLU A 172 6.83 -30.35 -33.19
C GLU A 172 6.20 -29.68 -34.40
N ALA A 173 6.73 -28.51 -34.77
CA ALA A 173 6.40 -27.83 -35.99
C ALA A 173 6.87 -28.78 -37.07
N LYS A 174 5.92 -29.56 -37.59
CA LYS A 174 6.11 -30.38 -38.78
C LYS A 174 6.43 -29.38 -39.87
N GLU A 175 7.72 -29.23 -40.18
CA GLU A 175 8.19 -28.47 -41.34
C GLU A 175 7.56 -29.09 -42.58
N GLU A 176 6.42 -28.56 -43.02
CA GLU A 176 5.99 -28.73 -44.40
C GLU A 176 6.96 -27.93 -45.26
N VAL A 177 7.91 -28.66 -45.84
CA VAL A 177 8.75 -28.20 -46.94
C VAL A 177 7.83 -27.88 -48.12
N GLY A 178 7.43 -26.61 -48.23
CA GLY A 178 6.79 -26.06 -49.40
C GLY A 178 7.86 -25.65 -50.41
N ASP A 179 7.91 -26.36 -51.53
CA ASP A 179 8.69 -26.00 -52.72
C ASP A 179 8.24 -24.64 -53.25
N ASP A 180 9.13 -23.65 -53.17
CA ASP A 180 9.02 -22.36 -53.86
C ASP A 180 9.22 -22.57 -55.37
N ALA A 181 8.14 -22.45 -56.14
CA ALA A 181 8.19 -22.18 -57.57
C ALA A 181 7.11 -21.15 -57.95
N ASP A 182 7.59 -19.94 -58.25
CA ASP A 182 7.09 -18.91 -59.17
C ASP A 182 5.63 -19.00 -59.66
N ASP A 183 4.87 -17.91 -59.48
CA ASP A 183 4.53 -16.95 -60.55
C ASP A 183 3.17 -16.24 -60.30
N HIS A 184 3.11 -15.02 -60.83
CA HIS A 184 2.09 -13.97 -60.74
C HIS A 184 0.60 -14.38 -60.87
N ASN A 185 -0.26 -13.65 -60.16
CA ASN A 185 -1.28 -12.72 -60.70
C ASN A 185 -2.69 -12.81 -60.06
N GLU A 186 -3.17 -11.62 -59.67
CA GLU A 186 -4.55 -11.07 -59.66
C GLU A 186 -5.79 -11.87 -59.19
N GLU A 187 -6.48 -11.20 -58.25
CA GLU A 187 -7.92 -10.89 -58.18
C GLU A 187 -8.99 -11.96 -57.88
N GLU A 188 -9.86 -11.53 -56.95
CA GLU A 188 -11.28 -11.87 -56.76
C GLU A 188 -11.64 -13.34 -56.45
N ALA A 189 -12.74 -13.71 -55.80
CA ALA A 189 -13.65 -13.13 -54.83
C ALA A 189 -14.59 -14.30 -54.46
N ILE A 190 -15.24 -14.21 -53.29
CA ILE A 190 -16.52 -14.86 -52.92
C ILE A 190 -16.60 -16.41 -52.78
N SER A 191 -17.16 -16.80 -51.62
CA SER A 191 -18.31 -17.72 -51.44
C SER A 191 -18.08 -19.03 -50.68
N GLU A 192 -18.86 -19.13 -49.59
CA GLU A 192 -19.67 -20.27 -49.15
C GLU A 192 -19.00 -21.61 -48.80
N GLY A 193 -18.77 -21.81 -47.49
CA GLY A 193 -18.56 -23.13 -46.90
C GLY A 193 -19.89 -23.84 -46.62
N LEU A 194 -20.21 -24.83 -47.45
CA LEU A 194 -21.30 -25.80 -47.27
C LEU A 194 -20.71 -27.22 -47.20
N SER A 195 -20.73 -27.77 -45.97
CA SER A 195 -20.94 -29.18 -45.58
C SER A 195 -20.12 -30.36 -46.16
N LYS A 196 -19.80 -31.28 -45.22
CA LYS A 196 -19.80 -32.76 -45.36
C LYS A 196 -18.65 -33.38 -46.16
N GLU A 197 -18.23 -34.63 -45.94
CA GLU A 197 -18.32 -35.70 -44.94
C GLU A 197 -17.30 -36.73 -45.50
N ASP A 198 -16.63 -37.47 -44.61
CA ASP A 198 -16.06 -38.82 -44.79
C ASP A 198 -15.57 -39.30 -46.17
N THR A 199 -14.29 -39.73 -46.24
CA THR A 199 -13.96 -41.10 -46.71
C THR A 199 -12.48 -41.50 -46.48
N ASP A 200 -12.34 -42.61 -45.76
CA ASP A 200 -11.44 -43.77 -45.89
C ASP A 200 -10.06 -43.73 -46.59
N GLU A 201 -9.13 -44.33 -45.84
CA GLU A 201 -8.13 -45.37 -46.20
C GLU A 201 -7.33 -45.25 -47.51
N SER A 202 -6.01 -45.13 -47.38
CA SER A 202 -5.09 -46.16 -47.91
C SER A 202 -3.62 -45.95 -47.50
N ASN A 203 -3.15 -46.88 -46.65
CA ASN A 203 -1.92 -47.67 -46.78
C ASN A 203 -0.95 -47.29 -47.93
N THR A 204 0.31 -46.90 -47.63
CA THR A 204 1.51 -47.23 -48.43
C THR A 204 2.84 -47.00 -47.66
N GLN A 205 3.61 -48.09 -47.57
CA GLN A 205 5.06 -48.26 -47.47
C GLN A 205 5.92 -47.60 -46.37
N MET A 206 6.47 -48.50 -45.54
CA MET A 206 7.80 -48.40 -44.94
C MET A 206 8.88 -48.12 -45.99
N GLU A 207 9.73 -47.13 -45.71
CA GLU A 207 11.09 -47.04 -46.24
C GLU A 207 12.06 -46.78 -45.06
N PRO A 208 13.22 -47.47 -44.96
CA PRO A 208 14.09 -47.42 -43.80
C PRO A 208 15.16 -46.32 -43.96
N TRP A 209 15.09 -45.28 -43.13
CA TRP A 209 16.08 -44.21 -43.11
C TRP A 209 16.95 -44.27 -41.85
N HIS A 210 18.22 -44.54 -42.11
CA HIS A 210 19.47 -44.31 -41.39
C HIS A 210 19.45 -43.58 -40.03
N ASP A 211 20.03 -44.25 -39.03
CA ASP A 211 20.57 -43.68 -37.80
C ASP A 211 21.59 -42.56 -38.08
N ASN A 212 21.27 -41.33 -37.70
CA ASN A 212 22.25 -40.27 -37.44
C ASN A 212 22.08 -39.80 -35.97
N PRO A 213 23.05 -40.06 -35.07
CA PRO A 213 22.96 -39.64 -33.68
C PRO A 213 23.57 -38.25 -33.52
N ILE A 214 22.80 -37.17 -33.72
CA ILE A 214 23.30 -35.81 -33.43
C ILE A 214 22.38 -35.01 -32.48
N ASP A 215 21.15 -35.45 -32.17
CA ASP A 215 20.20 -34.58 -31.46
C ASP A 215 19.90 -34.93 -29.99
N VAL A 216 20.87 -35.53 -29.28
CA VAL A 216 20.71 -35.90 -27.85
C VAL A 216 21.52 -34.99 -26.90
N GLN A 217 22.32 -34.06 -27.42
CA GLN A 217 23.14 -33.18 -26.57
C GLN A 217 22.46 -31.86 -26.17
N ILE A 218 21.57 -31.29 -27.00
CA ILE A 218 20.92 -30.00 -26.70
C ILE A 218 19.84 -30.15 -25.62
N GLN A 219 19.07 -31.25 -25.63
CA GLN A 219 18.07 -31.50 -24.58
C GLN A 219 18.67 -31.83 -23.20
N LYS A 220 19.95 -32.21 -23.15
CA LYS A 220 20.64 -32.58 -21.89
C LYS A 220 21.28 -31.37 -21.21
N THR A 221 21.68 -30.35 -21.96
CA THR A 221 22.23 -29.09 -21.42
C THR A 221 21.14 -28.18 -20.85
N ASP A 222 19.97 -28.10 -21.48
CA ASP A 222 18.89 -27.23 -21.00
C ASP A 222 18.21 -27.76 -19.72
N LYS A 223 18.18 -29.09 -19.54
CA LYS A 223 17.76 -29.70 -18.27
C LYS A 223 18.75 -29.46 -17.14
N LEU A 224 20.06 -29.49 -17.42
CA LEU A 224 21.09 -29.27 -16.40
C LEU A 224 21.12 -27.83 -15.88
N VAL A 225 20.86 -26.83 -16.75
CA VAL A 225 20.85 -25.41 -16.35
C VAL A 225 19.60 -25.05 -15.53
N CYS A 226 18.45 -25.68 -15.79
CA CYS A 226 17.25 -25.51 -14.96
C CYS A 226 17.31 -26.27 -13.61
N ASP A 227 18.04 -27.39 -13.54
CA ASP A 227 18.21 -28.13 -12.28
C ASP A 227 19.28 -27.48 -11.38
N GLU A 228 20.39 -26.95 -11.93
CA GLU A 228 21.45 -26.33 -11.13
C GLU A 228 21.05 -25.01 -10.43
N SER A 229 20.04 -24.31 -10.95
CA SER A 229 19.49 -23.09 -10.32
C SER A 229 18.45 -23.40 -9.23
N ARG A 230 17.85 -24.60 -9.25
CA ARG A 230 16.90 -25.06 -8.24
C ARG A 230 17.57 -25.74 -7.05
N ASP A 231 18.69 -26.41 -7.26
CA ASP A 231 19.36 -27.24 -6.23
C ASP A 231 20.16 -26.45 -5.16
N ARG A 232 20.18 -25.11 -5.20
CA ARG A 232 20.90 -24.28 -4.20
C ARG A 232 20.05 -23.27 -3.44
N GLU A 233 18.81 -23.00 -3.86
CA GLU A 233 17.95 -22.11 -3.10
C GLU A 233 17.24 -22.92 -2.01
N VAL A 234 17.57 -22.60 -0.75
CA VAL A 234 16.83 -23.06 0.43
C VAL A 234 15.34 -22.89 0.15
N ASP A 235 14.56 -23.94 0.43
CA ASP A 235 13.11 -23.93 0.23
C ASP A 235 12.52 -22.61 0.77
N PRO A 236 11.88 -21.78 -0.08
CA PRO A 236 11.29 -20.50 0.35
C PRO A 236 10.35 -20.66 1.55
N LEU A 237 9.68 -21.82 1.65
CA LEU A 237 8.82 -22.16 2.76
C LEU A 237 9.60 -22.33 4.05
N ASP A 238 10.73 -23.04 3.99
CA ASP A 238 11.61 -23.23 5.15
C ASP A 238 12.21 -21.89 5.61
N LYS A 239 12.62 -21.03 4.67
CA LYS A 239 13.08 -19.66 4.97
C LYS A 239 12.01 -18.84 5.69
N PHE A 240 10.76 -18.90 5.22
CA PHE A 240 9.64 -18.23 5.85
C PHE A 240 9.32 -18.77 7.25
N LEU A 241 9.35 -20.10 7.43
CA LEU A 241 9.07 -20.73 8.72
C LEU A 241 10.17 -20.51 9.77
N ASN A 242 11.42 -20.37 9.33
CA ASN A 242 12.55 -20.08 10.20
C ASN A 242 12.57 -18.61 10.67
N ASP A 243 12.29 -17.66 9.76
CA ASP A 243 12.21 -16.23 10.11
C ASP A 243 11.08 -15.53 9.33
N PRO A 244 9.81 -15.64 9.82
CA PRO A 244 8.66 -15.03 9.16
C PRO A 244 8.74 -13.50 9.19
N LYS A 245 9.36 -12.94 10.24
CA LYS A 245 9.60 -11.49 10.36
C LYS A 245 10.50 -11.00 9.24
N GLN A 246 11.66 -11.61 9.03
CA GLN A 246 12.59 -11.17 7.98
C GLN A 246 12.02 -11.43 6.58
N SER A 247 11.38 -12.56 6.36
CA SER A 247 10.73 -12.89 5.09
C SER A 247 9.65 -11.87 4.74
N LEU A 248 8.83 -11.45 5.72
CA LEU A 248 7.84 -10.41 5.49
C LEU A 248 8.46 -9.05 5.20
N ARG A 249 9.54 -8.66 5.90
CA ARG A 249 10.25 -7.42 5.60
C ARG A 249 10.79 -7.43 4.17
N VAL A 250 11.39 -8.53 3.72
CA VAL A 250 11.90 -8.68 2.35
C VAL A 250 10.77 -8.58 1.34
N TYR A 251 9.65 -9.27 1.59
CA TYR A 251 8.47 -9.25 0.73
C TYR A 251 7.91 -7.84 0.54
N LEU A 252 7.60 -7.16 1.65
CA LEU A 252 7.01 -5.82 1.67
C LEU A 252 8.00 -4.70 1.29
N SER A 253 9.26 -5.05 0.99
CA SER A 253 10.32 -4.11 0.66
C SER A 253 10.88 -4.38 -0.74
N SER A 254 11.99 -5.12 -0.82
CA SER A 254 12.71 -5.36 -2.07
C SER A 254 11.89 -6.17 -3.08
N TYR A 255 11.12 -7.17 -2.64
CA TYR A 255 10.34 -8.01 -3.55
C TYR A 255 9.19 -7.22 -4.18
N MET A 256 8.36 -6.53 -3.38
CA MET A 256 7.27 -5.67 -3.90
C MET A 256 7.78 -4.61 -4.88
N ARG A 257 8.97 -4.06 -4.67
CA ARG A 257 9.60 -3.12 -5.60
C ARG A 257 10.04 -3.80 -6.90
N LYS A 258 10.75 -4.93 -6.81
CA LYS A 258 11.21 -5.70 -7.98
C LYS A 258 10.05 -6.18 -8.85
N GLN A 259 8.94 -6.58 -8.24
CA GLN A 259 7.71 -6.99 -8.94
C GLN A 259 6.85 -5.81 -9.41
N GLY A 260 7.23 -4.56 -9.11
CA GLY A 260 6.48 -3.37 -9.49
C GLY A 260 5.18 -3.13 -8.72
N PHE A 261 4.85 -3.94 -7.70
CA PHE A 261 3.67 -3.73 -6.85
C PHE A 261 3.70 -2.40 -6.11
N HIS A 262 4.89 -1.88 -5.85
CA HIS A 262 5.11 -0.62 -5.14
C HIS A 262 4.67 0.63 -5.92
N TYR A 263 4.42 0.52 -7.24
CA TYR A 263 4.01 1.64 -8.08
C TYR A 263 2.49 1.84 -8.14
N GLU A 264 1.72 0.95 -7.52
CA GLU A 264 0.27 1.01 -7.55
C GLU A 264 -0.33 1.19 -6.15
N ASP A 265 -0.96 2.34 -5.91
CA ASP A 265 -1.47 2.75 -4.59
C ASP A 265 -2.42 1.74 -3.95
N ARG A 266 -3.21 1.02 -4.77
CA ARG A 266 -4.13 -0.01 -4.27
C ARG A 266 -3.38 -1.16 -3.58
N ASN A 267 -2.20 -1.53 -4.10
CA ASN A 267 -1.41 -2.63 -3.57
C ASN A 267 -0.75 -2.26 -2.24
N LEU A 268 -0.39 -0.98 -2.05
CA LEU A 268 0.23 -0.46 -0.83
C LEU A 268 -0.66 -0.62 0.40
N ASN A 269 -1.99 -0.60 0.22
CA ASN A 269 -2.96 -0.86 1.29
C ASN A 269 -3.38 -2.34 1.32
N LEU A 270 -3.65 -2.93 0.15
CA LEU A 270 -4.22 -4.26 0.06
C LEU A 270 -3.25 -5.36 0.52
N ILE A 271 -2.00 -5.34 0.06
CA ILE A 271 -1.05 -6.42 0.32
C ILE A 271 -0.75 -6.56 1.83
N PRO A 272 -0.38 -5.48 2.55
CA PRO A 272 -0.20 -5.57 4.01
C PRO A 272 -1.46 -6.01 4.74
N THR A 273 -2.65 -5.58 4.27
CA THR A 273 -3.94 -5.98 4.86
C THR A 273 -4.14 -7.49 4.77
N LEU A 274 -3.94 -8.07 3.59
CA LEU A 274 -4.09 -9.52 3.37
C LEU A 274 -3.11 -10.31 4.25
N ILE A 275 -1.85 -9.90 4.28
CA ILE A 275 -0.82 -10.58 5.07
C ILE A 275 -1.09 -10.46 6.56
N ARG A 276 -1.54 -9.28 7.03
CA ARG A 276 -1.95 -9.08 8.42
C ARG A 276 -3.06 -10.05 8.83
N PHE A 277 -4.10 -10.21 8.00
CA PHE A 277 -5.17 -11.18 8.28
C PHE A 277 -4.66 -12.61 8.35
N TYR A 278 -3.77 -12.98 7.45
CA TYR A 278 -3.20 -14.32 7.40
C TYR A 278 -2.32 -14.61 8.62
N ILE A 279 -1.37 -13.73 8.96
CA ILE A 279 -0.50 -13.92 10.13
C ILE A 279 -1.32 -13.95 11.41
N LYS A 280 -2.30 -13.03 11.56
CA LYS A 280 -3.20 -13.03 12.71
C LYS A 280 -3.96 -14.36 12.82
N PHE A 281 -4.46 -14.88 11.70
CA PHE A 281 -5.10 -16.19 11.64
C PHE A 281 -4.17 -17.32 12.12
N LEU A 282 -2.93 -17.38 11.62
CA LEU A 282 -1.96 -18.41 12.03
C LEU A 282 -1.69 -18.40 13.55
N VAL A 283 -1.53 -17.19 14.13
CA VAL A 283 -1.28 -17.02 15.57
C VAL A 283 -2.52 -17.39 16.39
N GLN A 284 -3.70 -16.96 15.97
CA GLN A 284 -4.94 -17.06 16.74
C GLN A 284 -5.52 -18.49 16.75
N ASP A 285 -5.35 -19.22 15.64
CA ASP A 285 -5.71 -20.63 15.51
C ASP A 285 -4.63 -21.57 16.06
N GLY A 286 -3.50 -21.02 16.50
CA GLY A 286 -2.49 -21.78 17.22
C GLY A 286 -1.78 -22.83 16.37
N VAL A 287 -1.57 -22.55 15.09
CA VAL A 287 -0.92 -23.44 14.11
C VAL A 287 0.46 -23.92 14.60
N PHE A 288 1.16 -23.09 15.37
CA PHE A 288 2.51 -23.34 15.91
C PHE A 288 2.55 -23.45 17.44
N SER A 289 1.47 -23.94 18.08
CA SER A 289 1.34 -23.99 19.56
C SER A 289 2.13 -25.11 20.25
N VAL A 290 3.26 -25.53 19.68
CA VAL A 290 4.17 -26.50 20.31
C VAL A 290 5.18 -25.73 21.17
N GLU A 291 5.49 -26.21 22.38
CA GLU A 291 6.38 -25.50 23.32
C GLU A 291 7.78 -25.22 22.71
N THR A 292 8.24 -26.09 21.81
CA THR A 292 9.50 -25.94 21.07
C THR A 292 9.49 -24.80 20.03
N GLU A 293 8.32 -24.25 19.70
CA GLU A 293 8.12 -23.24 18.65
C GLU A 293 7.76 -21.86 19.23
N SER A 294 8.02 -21.64 20.53
CA SER A 294 7.77 -20.34 21.17
C SER A 294 8.50 -19.19 20.47
N GLU A 295 9.70 -19.44 19.94
CA GLU A 295 10.47 -18.44 19.18
C GLU A 295 9.80 -18.11 17.84
N THR A 296 9.26 -19.12 17.16
CA THR A 296 8.51 -18.96 15.91
C THR A 296 7.25 -18.12 16.13
N ILE A 297 6.49 -18.38 17.20
CA ILE A 297 5.32 -17.56 17.56
C ILE A 297 5.74 -16.11 17.87
N ALA A 298 6.83 -15.90 18.60
CA ALA A 298 7.35 -14.57 18.86
C ALA A 298 7.73 -13.85 17.54
N SER A 299 8.33 -14.58 16.59
CA SER A 299 8.66 -14.04 15.25
C SER A 299 7.41 -13.69 14.44
N PHE A 300 6.35 -14.51 14.47
CA PHE A 300 5.07 -14.17 13.83
C PHE A 300 4.40 -12.93 14.43
N ASN A 301 4.48 -12.74 15.75
CA ASN A 301 3.99 -11.51 16.39
C ASN A 301 4.78 -10.28 15.95
N GLN A 302 6.11 -10.40 15.80
CA GLN A 302 6.93 -9.33 15.23
C GLN A 302 6.60 -9.07 13.76
N ALA A 303 6.32 -10.12 12.98
CA ALA A 303 5.85 -10.01 11.60
C ALA A 303 4.49 -9.28 11.53
N LEU A 304 3.59 -9.52 12.48
CA LEU A 304 2.33 -8.79 12.58
C LEU A 304 2.57 -7.29 12.82
N THR A 305 3.50 -6.93 13.71
CA THR A 305 3.90 -5.52 13.92
C THR A 305 4.45 -4.88 12.64
N ILE A 306 5.21 -5.63 11.82
CA ILE A 306 5.68 -5.13 10.52
C ILE A 306 4.53 -4.93 9.54
N ALA A 307 3.55 -5.85 9.51
CA ALA A 307 2.37 -5.69 8.67
C ALA A 307 1.54 -4.45 9.08
N ASP A 308 1.41 -4.20 10.38
CA ASP A 308 0.75 -2.99 10.91
C ASP A 308 1.52 -1.71 10.55
N LEU A 309 2.85 -1.71 10.65
CA LEU A 309 3.68 -0.59 10.18
C LEU A 309 3.52 -0.38 8.67
N ALA A 310 3.54 -1.46 7.88
CA ALA A 310 3.39 -1.39 6.43
C ALA A 310 2.04 -0.80 5.98
N LEU A 311 0.96 -1.08 6.72
CA LEU A 311 -0.34 -0.45 6.47
C LEU A 311 -0.30 1.07 6.59
N THR A 312 0.55 1.59 7.48
CA THR A 312 0.71 3.04 7.68
C THR A 312 1.76 3.63 6.73
N GLU A 313 2.94 3.02 6.62
CA GLU A 313 4.08 3.61 5.94
C GLU A 313 4.07 3.41 4.42
N LEU A 314 3.57 2.28 3.89
CA LEU A 314 3.56 2.08 2.43
C LEU A 314 2.69 3.12 1.71
N PRO A 315 1.45 3.41 2.13
CA PRO A 315 0.68 4.49 1.52
C PRO A 315 1.39 5.84 1.63
N LEU A 316 2.07 6.11 2.75
CA LEU A 316 2.87 7.33 2.93
C LEU A 316 4.03 7.39 1.93
N THR A 317 4.70 6.29 1.59
CA THR A 317 5.76 6.32 0.56
C THR A 317 5.26 6.87 -0.78
N SER A 318 4.06 6.48 -1.22
CA SER A 318 3.44 6.99 -2.45
C SER A 318 3.06 8.46 -2.31
N GLN A 319 2.44 8.83 -1.18
CA GLN A 319 2.07 10.22 -0.92
C GLN A 319 3.30 11.15 -0.91
N ILE A 320 4.38 10.74 -0.24
CA ILE A 320 5.65 11.48 -0.25
C ILE A 320 6.18 11.58 -1.67
N THR A 321 6.28 10.48 -2.41
CA THR A 321 6.83 10.48 -3.79
C THR A 321 6.03 11.39 -4.72
N LYS A 322 4.70 11.42 -4.59
CA LYS A 322 3.81 12.23 -5.44
C LYS A 322 3.73 13.69 -5.02
N ARG A 323 3.77 13.98 -3.71
CA ARG A 323 3.55 15.34 -3.20
C ARG A 323 4.83 16.09 -2.96
N PHE A 324 5.81 15.44 -2.35
CA PHE A 324 6.98 16.10 -1.77
C PHE A 324 7.84 16.85 -2.80
N PRO A 325 8.10 16.34 -4.02
CA PRO A 325 8.89 17.07 -5.03
C PRO A 325 8.19 18.29 -5.63
N TRP A 326 6.85 18.29 -5.67
CA TRP A 326 6.07 19.26 -6.46
C TRP A 326 5.31 20.26 -5.61
N HIS A 327 4.90 19.87 -4.41
CA HIS A 327 4.07 20.71 -3.52
C HIS A 327 4.88 21.46 -2.47
N ASP A 328 6.12 21.04 -2.18
CA ASP A 328 6.98 21.80 -1.27
C ASP A 328 7.56 23.02 -2.01
N THR A 329 6.87 24.15 -1.86
CA THR A 329 7.20 25.42 -2.50
C THR A 329 8.53 25.95 -1.97
N PHE A 330 8.90 25.63 -0.73
CA PHE A 330 10.20 25.99 -0.15
C PHE A 330 11.35 25.29 -0.88
N ASN A 331 11.27 23.97 -1.04
CA ASN A 331 12.30 23.18 -1.75
C ASN A 331 12.43 23.61 -3.22
N GLY A 332 11.31 23.79 -3.91
CA GLY A 332 11.29 24.28 -5.29
C GLY A 332 11.88 25.69 -5.42
N GLY A 333 11.47 26.62 -4.54
CA GLY A 333 11.97 27.98 -4.53
C GLY A 333 13.45 28.09 -4.17
N CYS A 334 13.98 27.23 -3.29
CA CYS A 334 15.42 27.16 -3.00
C CYS A 334 16.20 26.62 -4.21
N SER A 335 15.67 25.60 -4.90
CA SER A 335 16.30 25.04 -6.09
C SER A 335 16.41 26.05 -7.23
N GLU A 336 15.35 26.83 -7.44
CA GLU A 336 15.33 27.95 -8.40
C GLU A 336 16.28 29.07 -7.97
N LEU A 337 16.24 29.46 -6.68
CA LEU A 337 17.06 30.55 -6.16
C LEU A 337 18.57 30.29 -6.28
N PHE A 338 19.00 29.05 -6.04
CA PHE A 338 20.41 28.66 -6.04
C PHE A 338 20.86 28.00 -7.34
N ASP A 339 19.98 27.96 -8.35
CA ASP A 339 20.27 27.48 -9.71
C ASP A 339 20.87 26.06 -9.78
N ILE A 340 20.46 25.17 -8.86
CA ILE A 340 21.00 23.80 -8.82
C ILE A 340 20.49 22.96 -9.99
N ASN A 341 19.27 23.21 -10.46
CA ASN A 341 18.64 22.42 -11.51
C ASN A 341 19.31 22.59 -12.89
N ASN A 342 19.93 23.75 -13.16
CA ASN A 342 20.69 23.97 -14.39
C ASN A 342 22.12 23.38 -14.32
N LEU A 343 22.63 23.14 -13.10
CA LEU A 343 23.98 22.62 -12.85
C LEU A 343 24.01 21.10 -12.76
N VAL A 344 22.94 20.49 -12.25
CA VAL A 344 22.78 19.04 -12.24
C VAL A 344 22.34 18.62 -13.62
N VAL A 345 23.30 18.31 -14.50
CA VAL A 345 23.02 17.51 -15.68
C VAL A 345 22.29 16.28 -15.16
N PRO A 346 21.03 16.01 -15.57
CA PRO A 346 20.31 14.84 -15.08
C PRO A 346 21.24 13.67 -15.32
N SER A 347 21.70 13.04 -14.24
CA SER A 347 22.56 11.87 -14.32
C SER A 347 21.76 10.82 -15.07
N ARG A 348 21.91 10.78 -16.40
CA ARG A 348 21.25 9.86 -17.34
C ARG A 348 21.55 8.40 -16.99
N THR A 349 22.50 8.18 -16.09
CA THR A 349 22.87 6.89 -15.55
C THR A 349 21.72 6.15 -14.87
N TRP A 350 20.76 6.82 -14.22
CA TRP A 350 19.68 6.09 -13.54
C TRP A 350 18.65 5.47 -14.52
N GLY A 351 18.13 6.30 -15.45
CA GLY A 351 17.12 5.86 -16.42
C GLY A 351 17.69 4.92 -17.51
N GLN A 352 18.94 5.12 -17.92
CA GLN A 352 19.56 4.24 -18.91
C GLN A 352 20.07 2.92 -18.29
N LYS A 353 20.60 2.88 -17.06
CA LYS A 353 21.11 1.61 -16.49
C LYS A 353 20.01 0.58 -16.22
N SER A 354 18.81 1.02 -15.86
CA SER A 354 17.65 0.11 -15.73
C SER A 354 17.12 -0.36 -17.10
N GLN A 355 17.36 0.37 -18.19
CA GLN A 355 17.00 -0.02 -19.56
C GLN A 355 18.10 -0.83 -20.28
N THR A 356 19.39 -0.61 -20.00
CA THR A 356 20.52 -1.31 -20.65
C THR A 356 20.83 -2.68 -20.07
N LEU A 357 19.99 -3.20 -19.17
CA LEU A 357 19.94 -4.65 -18.88
C LEU A 357 19.24 -5.44 -20.00
N ASN A 358 18.77 -4.78 -21.05
CA ASN A 358 18.43 -5.38 -22.34
C ASN A 358 19.58 -5.14 -23.34
N VAL A 359 20.63 -5.96 -23.30
CA VAL A 359 21.66 -6.03 -24.37
C VAL A 359 21.56 -7.41 -25.03
N ASP A 360 21.26 -7.39 -26.33
CA ASP A 360 21.50 -8.43 -27.34
C ASP A 360 21.02 -9.87 -27.07
N GLY A 361 19.90 -10.02 -26.36
CA GLY A 361 19.03 -11.20 -26.50
C GLY A 361 17.90 -10.87 -27.48
N GLU A 362 17.64 -11.73 -28.46
CA GLU A 362 16.41 -11.64 -29.27
C GLU A 362 15.19 -11.37 -28.38
N PRO A 363 14.20 -10.58 -28.85
CA PRO A 363 13.03 -10.20 -28.06
C PRO A 363 12.14 -11.41 -27.80
N THR A 364 12.50 -12.22 -26.81
CA THR A 364 11.55 -13.09 -26.14
C THR A 364 10.68 -12.17 -25.30
N GLY A 365 9.52 -11.83 -25.86
CA GLY A 365 8.51 -11.04 -25.19
C GLY A 365 8.02 -11.75 -23.93
N VAL A 366 8.71 -11.57 -22.81
CA VAL A 366 8.16 -11.78 -21.47
C VAL A 366 7.28 -10.57 -21.16
N SER A 367 6.15 -10.53 -21.86
CA SER A 367 4.96 -9.81 -21.38
C SER A 367 4.65 -10.34 -19.99
N SER A 368 4.41 -9.44 -19.02
CA SER A 368 3.90 -9.74 -17.68
C SER A 368 2.64 -10.62 -17.79
N THR A 369 2.85 -11.92 -17.88
CA THR A 369 1.85 -12.98 -18.03
C THR A 369 1.55 -13.65 -16.69
N ALA A 370 2.04 -13.08 -15.58
CA ALA A 370 1.62 -13.46 -14.24
C ALA A 370 0.11 -13.23 -13.99
N ALA A 371 -0.57 -12.44 -14.84
CA ALA A 371 -2.02 -12.23 -14.77
C ALA A 371 -2.86 -13.29 -15.53
N ALA A 372 -2.24 -14.26 -16.21
CA ALA A 372 -2.95 -15.23 -17.05
C ALA A 372 -2.70 -16.70 -16.65
N THR A 373 -2.27 -16.98 -15.42
CA THR A 373 -2.13 -18.35 -14.92
C THR A 373 -3.34 -18.72 -14.06
N THR A 374 -4.24 -19.54 -14.58
CA THR A 374 -5.35 -20.12 -13.81
C THR A 374 -4.78 -21.21 -12.89
N ALA A 375 -4.43 -20.85 -11.66
CA ALA A 375 -4.05 -21.82 -10.65
C ALA A 375 -5.22 -22.77 -10.37
N THR A 376 -5.07 -24.06 -10.68
CA THR A 376 -6.10 -25.06 -10.37
C THR A 376 -6.05 -25.37 -8.88
N THR A 377 -6.96 -24.79 -8.11
CA THR A 377 -7.19 -25.19 -6.72
C THR A 377 -8.00 -26.50 -6.74
N PRO A 378 -7.60 -27.57 -6.03
CA PRO A 378 -8.40 -28.79 -5.96
C PRO A 378 -9.77 -28.48 -5.32
N ALA A 379 -10.83 -28.96 -5.96
CA ALA A 379 -12.20 -28.83 -5.46
C ALA A 379 -12.35 -29.58 -4.12
N PRO A 380 -13.18 -29.10 -3.18
CA PRO A 380 -13.44 -29.83 -1.94
C PRO A 380 -14.17 -31.14 -2.25
N GLU A 381 -13.54 -32.27 -1.92
CA GLU A 381 -14.18 -33.58 -1.99
C GLU A 381 -15.40 -33.62 -1.05
N GLU A 382 -16.55 -34.05 -1.56
CA GLU A 382 -17.75 -34.27 -0.77
C GLU A 382 -17.51 -35.38 0.28
N PRO A 383 -17.91 -35.20 1.55
CA PRO A 383 -17.71 -36.20 2.57
C PRO A 383 -18.60 -37.42 2.31
N LYS A 384 -17.97 -38.56 2.02
CA LYS A 384 -18.61 -39.88 2.09
C LYS A 384 -19.07 -40.14 3.53
N PRO A 385 -20.29 -40.66 3.74
CA PRO A 385 -20.77 -40.99 5.08
C PRO A 385 -19.99 -42.21 5.60
N LEU A 386 -19.24 -42.00 6.68
CA LEU A 386 -18.63 -43.07 7.46
C LEU A 386 -19.66 -43.60 8.47
N GLU A 387 -19.82 -44.92 8.46
CA GLU A 387 -20.65 -45.69 9.38
C GLU A 387 -20.13 -45.55 10.82
N LEU A 388 -21.04 -45.24 11.73
CA LEU A 388 -20.83 -45.14 13.18
C LEU A 388 -20.71 -46.55 13.79
N GLU A 389 -19.53 -46.89 14.30
CA GLU A 389 -19.41 -47.91 15.34
C GLU A 389 -19.53 -47.24 16.71
N GLU A 390 -20.66 -47.53 17.38
CA GLU A 390 -20.93 -47.22 18.78
C GLU A 390 -19.98 -48.04 19.68
N ASN A 391 -19.24 -47.37 20.57
CA ASN A 391 -18.88 -47.87 21.91
C ASN A 391 -18.03 -46.81 22.65
N CYS A 392 -18.61 -46.12 23.64
CA CYS A 392 -17.84 -45.62 24.78
C CYS A 392 -18.75 -45.40 26.01
N GLU A 393 -18.31 -46.02 27.10
CA GLU A 393 -18.92 -46.06 28.43
C GLU A 393 -19.01 -44.68 29.10
N ILE A 394 -20.14 -44.49 29.78
CA ILE A 394 -20.45 -43.34 30.62
C ILE A 394 -19.80 -43.54 32.00
N VAL A 395 -18.96 -42.60 32.42
CA VAL A 395 -18.55 -42.44 33.82
C VAL A 395 -18.88 -41.02 34.27
N THR A 396 -19.84 -40.92 35.19
CA THR A 396 -20.18 -39.72 35.96
C THR A 396 -19.18 -39.52 37.11
N PRO A 397 -19.00 -38.27 37.56
CA PRO A 397 -19.06 -38.09 39.01
C PRO A 397 -19.86 -36.89 39.49
N THR A 398 -20.31 -37.12 40.71
CA THR A 398 -21.22 -36.45 41.63
C THR A 398 -20.80 -35.05 42.11
N VAL A 399 -21.84 -34.28 42.40
CA VAL A 399 -21.96 -32.95 43.04
C VAL A 399 -21.40 -32.90 44.46
N GLU A 400 -20.74 -31.79 44.82
CA GLU A 400 -20.81 -31.23 46.19
C GLU A 400 -20.99 -29.70 46.17
N GLN A 401 -21.97 -29.24 46.96
CA GLN A 401 -22.35 -27.86 47.23
C GLN A 401 -21.53 -27.29 48.39
N SER A 402 -21.29 -25.97 48.41
CA SER A 402 -21.23 -25.24 49.68
C SER A 402 -21.67 -23.78 49.53
N HIS A 403 -22.41 -23.33 50.54
CA HIS A 403 -23.03 -22.02 50.73
C HIS A 403 -22.02 -20.98 51.26
N ASN A 404 -22.22 -19.69 50.96
CA ASN A 404 -22.47 -18.66 51.98
C ASN A 404 -22.77 -17.27 51.40
N ALA A 405 -23.70 -16.59 52.08
CA ALA A 405 -24.21 -15.25 51.82
C ALA A 405 -23.91 -14.31 53.01
N LEU A 406 -23.84 -13.01 52.75
CA LEU A 406 -24.04 -11.82 53.64
C LEU A 406 -23.59 -10.59 52.80
N GLU A 407 -24.42 -9.70 52.26
CA GLU A 407 -25.45 -8.78 52.82
C GLU A 407 -24.87 -7.60 53.63
N THR A 408 -25.09 -6.36 53.13
CA THR A 408 -25.29 -5.01 53.79
C THR A 408 -25.13 -3.95 52.68
N LEU A 409 -26.09 -3.18 52.14
CA LEU A 409 -27.18 -2.26 52.56
C LEU A 409 -26.74 -0.81 52.93
N VAL A 410 -27.37 0.18 52.23
CA VAL A 410 -27.60 1.63 52.53
C VAL A 410 -26.44 2.62 52.20
N GLN A 411 -26.59 3.76 51.50
CA GLN A 411 -27.66 4.78 51.49
C GLN A 411 -27.69 5.68 50.22
N GLU A 412 -28.90 6.03 49.76
CA GLU A 412 -29.26 7.16 48.87
C GLU A 412 -29.14 8.54 49.55
N VAL A 413 -28.90 9.61 48.77
CA VAL A 413 -29.59 10.93 48.91
C VAL A 413 -29.74 11.62 47.53
N HIS A 414 -30.94 12.16 47.31
CA HIS A 414 -31.52 12.98 46.23
C HIS A 414 -30.73 14.19 45.68
N GLU A 415 -30.86 14.41 44.34
CA GLU A 415 -31.51 15.52 43.58
C GLU A 415 -31.77 16.92 44.24
N PRO A 416 -32.01 18.04 43.48
CA PRO A 416 -32.61 18.11 42.14
C PRO A 416 -32.13 19.20 41.13
N SER A 417 -32.68 19.03 39.92
CA SER A 417 -32.98 19.90 38.76
C SER A 417 -32.85 21.43 38.79
N SER A 418 -32.60 21.97 37.59
CA SER A 418 -33.31 23.16 37.08
C SER A 418 -33.26 23.25 35.54
N ASP A 419 -34.44 23.15 34.94
CA ASP A 419 -34.79 23.50 33.55
C ASP A 419 -34.61 24.99 33.25
N SER A 420 -34.42 25.35 31.97
CA SER A 420 -35.15 26.43 31.28
C SER A 420 -34.84 26.52 29.77
N ALA A 421 -35.76 25.97 29.00
CA ALA A 421 -36.42 26.44 27.77
C ALA A 421 -36.03 27.78 27.08
N LEU A 422 -35.97 27.67 25.74
CA LEU A 422 -36.67 28.46 24.69
C LEU A 422 -36.13 29.81 24.11
N LEU A 423 -36.07 29.77 22.77
CA LEU A 423 -36.47 30.76 21.72
C LEU A 423 -35.66 32.05 21.45
N ASP A 424 -35.24 32.19 20.18
CA ASP A 424 -35.40 33.35 19.25
C ASP A 424 -34.35 33.19 18.13
N SER A 425 -34.64 32.87 16.85
CA SER A 425 -35.51 33.50 15.85
C SER A 425 -35.26 34.99 15.69
N TRP A 426 -34.34 35.34 14.77
CA TRP A 426 -34.40 36.60 14.02
C TRP A 426 -33.96 36.42 12.57
N ASP A 427 -34.80 36.98 11.73
CA ASP A 427 -34.80 37.06 10.27
C ASP A 427 -34.48 38.52 9.89
N SER A 428 -34.01 38.69 8.66
CA SER A 428 -33.92 39.95 7.90
C SER A 428 -32.82 40.94 8.34
N ASP A 429 -32.08 41.64 7.46
CA ASP A 429 -32.49 42.19 6.18
C ASP A 429 -31.29 42.66 5.30
N GLU A 430 -31.64 42.98 4.07
CA GLU A 430 -30.90 43.48 2.90
C GLU A 430 -29.81 44.57 3.11
N GLY A 431 -28.84 44.61 2.18
CA GLY A 431 -27.88 45.71 2.08
C GLY A 431 -26.88 45.62 0.92
N THR A 432 -27.40 45.67 -0.31
CA THR A 432 -26.74 46.09 -1.57
C THR A 432 -25.49 46.95 -1.40
N LEU A 433 -24.38 46.64 -2.10
CA LEU A 433 -23.47 47.62 -2.72
C LEU A 433 -22.39 46.89 -3.58
N GLN A 434 -22.58 46.91 -4.90
CA GLN A 434 -21.50 46.75 -5.90
C GLN A 434 -20.68 48.05 -6.00
N PRO A 435 -19.37 47.98 -6.28
CA PRO A 435 -18.65 49.04 -6.97
C PRO A 435 -18.19 48.62 -8.37
N PRO A 436 -17.82 49.59 -9.23
CA PRO A 436 -18.20 49.59 -10.64
C PRO A 436 -17.14 49.04 -11.59
N MET A 437 -17.63 48.65 -12.78
CA MET A 437 -16.90 48.55 -14.03
C MET A 437 -16.03 49.79 -14.27
N ASN A 438 -14.80 49.56 -14.72
CA ASN A 438 -14.02 50.55 -15.42
C ASN A 438 -13.52 49.94 -16.74
N ASP A 439 -14.24 50.30 -17.80
CA ASP A 439 -13.76 50.32 -19.18
C ASP A 439 -12.56 51.27 -19.28
N THR A 440 -11.44 50.81 -19.81
CA THR A 440 -10.48 51.69 -20.52
C THR A 440 -9.43 50.84 -21.25
N GLY A 441 -9.32 51.03 -22.57
CA GLY A 441 -8.07 50.74 -23.27
C GLY A 441 -8.13 49.89 -24.54
N ALA A 442 -9.10 50.12 -25.42
CA ALA A 442 -9.00 49.71 -26.82
C ALA A 442 -7.78 50.36 -27.49
N TRP A 443 -6.84 49.55 -27.99
CA TRP A 443 -5.85 49.95 -28.98
C TRP A 443 -6.13 49.18 -30.27
N SER A 444 -6.94 49.82 -31.13
CA SER A 444 -7.03 49.46 -32.54
C SER A 444 -5.79 49.94 -33.27
N THR A 445 -5.05 49.00 -33.84
CA THR A 445 -4.18 49.16 -35.01
C THR A 445 -4.29 47.82 -35.74
N GLY A 446 -4.71 47.69 -36.98
CA GLY A 446 -4.85 48.63 -38.08
C GLY A 446 -4.73 47.76 -39.32
N THR A 447 -5.87 47.59 -39.99
CA THR A 447 -6.08 46.81 -41.20
C THR A 447 -5.13 47.23 -42.33
N LEU A 448 -4.33 46.31 -42.86
CA LEU A 448 -3.75 46.37 -44.21
C LEU A 448 -3.54 44.95 -44.77
N GLU A 449 -4.57 44.42 -45.42
CA GLU A 449 -4.46 43.74 -46.72
C GLU A 449 -4.86 44.78 -47.79
N PRO A 450 -4.43 44.69 -49.07
CA PRO A 450 -4.29 43.45 -49.86
C PRO A 450 -3.06 43.39 -50.81
N ASP A 451 -2.71 42.20 -51.28
CA ASP A 451 -2.87 41.80 -52.70
C ASP A 451 -2.02 40.57 -53.09
N GLN A 452 -2.76 39.59 -53.62
CA GLN A 452 -2.52 38.80 -54.83
C GLN A 452 -1.29 37.88 -54.98
N ALA A 453 -1.68 36.60 -55.15
CA ALA A 453 -1.31 35.71 -56.25
C ALA A 453 0.04 34.99 -56.17
N ASN A 454 -0.02 33.69 -55.85
CA ASN A 454 0.34 32.71 -56.86
C ASN A 454 -0.35 31.37 -56.66
N ALA A 455 -1.00 30.91 -57.74
CA ALA A 455 -1.63 29.62 -57.86
C ALA A 455 -0.58 28.54 -58.17
N SER A 456 -0.73 27.34 -57.61
CA SER A 456 -0.22 26.09 -58.21
C SER A 456 -0.73 24.85 -57.45
N ALA A 457 -1.65 24.13 -58.11
CA ALA A 457 -1.89 22.68 -58.06
C ALA A 457 -2.15 22.02 -56.68
N GLY A 458 -3.32 21.47 -56.33
CA GLY A 458 -4.40 20.95 -57.16
C GLY A 458 -4.20 19.46 -57.48
N TRP A 459 -4.42 18.57 -56.51
CA TRP A 459 -4.92 17.20 -56.68
C TRP A 459 -5.63 16.77 -55.39
N GLY A 460 -6.93 16.49 -55.45
CA GLY A 460 -7.67 15.83 -54.36
C GLY A 460 -8.84 16.60 -53.75
N ALA A 461 -9.66 17.28 -54.56
CA ALA A 461 -11.02 17.57 -54.16
C ALA A 461 -11.82 16.26 -54.14
N LYS A 462 -12.10 15.75 -52.95
CA LYS A 462 -13.31 14.98 -52.68
C LYS A 462 -13.99 15.62 -51.47
N ASP A 463 -15.09 16.28 -51.75
CA ASP A 463 -16.10 16.66 -50.79
C ASP A 463 -16.59 15.38 -50.09
N PHE A 464 -16.13 15.18 -48.86
CA PHE A 464 -16.81 14.36 -47.86
C PHE A 464 -17.26 15.34 -46.78
N ASP A 465 -18.38 16.01 -47.04
CA ASP A 465 -19.21 16.56 -45.99
C ASP A 465 -19.69 15.41 -45.09
N ASP A 466 -19.64 15.69 -43.79
CA ASP A 466 -20.42 15.09 -42.71
C ASP A 466 -20.08 13.66 -42.24
N LEU A 467 -19.70 13.59 -40.95
CA LEU A 467 -19.82 12.46 -40.00
C LEU A 467 -18.58 11.61 -39.65
N LEU A 468 -17.41 12.22 -39.47
CA LEU A 468 -16.45 11.67 -38.51
C LEU A 468 -15.92 12.76 -37.59
N ASP A 469 -16.53 12.83 -36.40
CA ASP A 469 -15.91 13.33 -35.18
C ASP A 469 -14.49 12.79 -35.12
N ASN A 470 -13.52 13.67 -35.31
CA ASN A 470 -12.12 13.39 -35.01
C ASN A 470 -11.90 13.97 -33.59
N PRO A 471 -12.11 13.19 -32.51
CA PRO A 471 -12.01 13.69 -31.13
C PRO A 471 -10.58 14.12 -30.72
N TRP A 472 -9.63 14.02 -31.65
CA TRP A 472 -8.23 14.39 -31.49
C TRP A 472 -7.80 15.54 -32.41
N GLY A 473 -8.71 16.09 -33.22
CA GLY A 473 -8.41 17.14 -34.21
C GLY A 473 -9.05 18.49 -33.90
N GLY A 474 -9.63 18.66 -32.71
CA GLY A 474 -10.03 19.97 -32.24
C GLY A 474 -8.78 20.84 -32.10
N ALA A 475 -8.88 22.12 -32.49
CA ALA A 475 -7.86 23.12 -32.26
C ALA A 475 -7.72 23.43 -30.75
N ASP A 476 -7.38 22.41 -29.96
CA ASP A 476 -6.72 22.60 -28.69
C ASP A 476 -5.42 23.32 -29.02
N VAL A 477 -5.47 24.63 -28.79
CA VAL A 477 -4.27 25.44 -28.65
C VAL A 477 -3.56 24.83 -27.45
N ASP A 478 -2.70 23.85 -27.72
CA ASP A 478 -1.69 23.23 -26.85
C ASP A 478 -0.73 24.32 -26.35
N THR A 479 -1.28 25.31 -25.65
CA THR A 479 -0.52 26.18 -24.78
C THR A 479 -0.26 25.29 -23.58
N TRP A 480 0.81 24.51 -23.66
CA TRP A 480 1.40 23.87 -22.50
C TRP A 480 1.68 24.98 -21.51
N ASP A 481 0.74 25.20 -20.57
CA ASP A 481 0.86 26.18 -19.52
C ASP A 481 2.05 25.77 -18.68
N VAL A 482 3.21 26.34 -19.01
CA VAL A 482 4.42 26.16 -18.21
C VAL A 482 4.11 26.85 -16.88
N PRO A 483 4.03 26.09 -15.77
CA PRO A 483 3.74 26.71 -14.49
C PRO A 483 4.81 27.76 -14.19
N PRO A 484 4.43 28.90 -13.58
CA PRO A 484 5.40 29.92 -13.23
C PRO A 484 6.49 29.32 -12.33
N ALA A 485 7.73 29.78 -12.50
CA ALA A 485 8.85 29.30 -11.70
C ALA A 485 8.52 29.42 -10.20
N PRO A 486 8.81 28.39 -9.39
CA PRO A 486 8.50 28.41 -7.97
C PRO A 486 9.25 29.56 -7.27
N THR A 487 8.58 30.23 -6.33
CA THR A 487 9.17 31.36 -5.59
C THR A 487 9.03 31.15 -4.10
N LEU A 488 9.99 31.66 -3.31
CA LEU A 488 9.96 31.60 -1.84
C LEU A 488 9.04 32.65 -1.20
N PHE A 489 8.52 33.60 -1.99
CA PHE A 489 7.74 34.73 -1.50
C PHE A 489 6.46 34.33 -0.74
N PRO A 490 5.68 33.32 -1.16
CA PRO A 490 4.47 32.91 -0.43
C PRO A 490 4.74 32.44 1.01
N ILE A 491 5.93 31.90 1.27
CA ILE A 491 6.28 31.26 2.55
C ILE A 491 7.06 32.24 3.44
N LEU A 492 8.10 32.85 2.88
CA LEU A 492 9.03 33.69 3.62
C LEU A 492 8.66 35.18 3.51
N GLY A 493 7.92 35.57 2.48
CA GLY A 493 7.76 36.97 2.11
C GLY A 493 9.08 37.57 1.59
N PRO A 494 9.26 38.89 1.70
CA PRO A 494 10.55 39.53 1.44
C PRO A 494 11.62 38.98 2.39
N THR A 495 12.62 38.28 1.85
CA THR A 495 13.70 37.66 2.62
C THR A 495 15.07 38.09 2.10
N ALA A 496 16.04 38.20 3.00
CA ALA A 496 17.44 38.43 2.67
C ALA A 496 18.22 37.12 2.40
N LEU A 497 17.54 35.98 2.32
CA LEU A 497 18.15 34.68 2.02
C LEU A 497 19.04 34.71 0.76
N PRO A 498 18.62 35.29 -0.40
CA PRO A 498 19.47 35.39 -1.58
C PRO A 498 20.77 36.18 -1.37
N LEU A 499 20.77 37.14 -0.44
CA LEU A 499 21.89 38.04 -0.18
C LEU A 499 22.89 37.46 0.82
N THR A 500 22.42 36.60 1.71
CA THR A 500 23.20 36.08 2.85
C THR A 500 23.63 34.62 2.65
N HIS A 501 22.89 33.85 1.84
CA HIS A 501 23.12 32.42 1.65
C HIS A 501 23.28 32.06 0.16
N THR A 502 23.82 30.87 -0.06
CA THR A 502 24.00 30.21 -1.36
C THR A 502 24.04 28.70 -1.16
N SER A 503 24.24 27.93 -2.22
CA SER A 503 24.40 26.48 -2.14
C SER A 503 25.78 26.10 -1.59
N GLY A 504 25.79 25.21 -0.60
CA GLY A 504 27.00 24.65 0.01
C GLY A 504 27.33 23.27 -0.54
N VAL A 505 27.38 22.29 0.36
CA VAL A 505 27.55 20.89 -0.04
C VAL A 505 26.32 20.40 -0.81
N VAL A 506 26.55 19.73 -1.94
CA VAL A 506 25.51 19.02 -2.72
C VAL A 506 25.83 17.54 -2.69
N GLU A 507 24.95 16.75 -2.08
CA GLU A 507 25.14 15.33 -1.84
C GLU A 507 23.90 14.54 -2.28
N TRP A 508 24.10 13.46 -3.02
CA TRP A 508 23.10 12.43 -3.16
C TRP A 508 23.33 11.33 -2.12
N SER A 509 22.33 10.98 -1.32
CA SER A 509 22.43 9.84 -0.38
C SER A 509 21.08 9.36 0.13
N MET A 510 21.07 8.14 0.69
CA MET A 510 19.96 7.62 1.46
C MET A 510 20.08 8.04 2.93
N ARG A 511 19.03 8.67 3.44
CA ARG A 511 18.96 9.22 4.79
C ARG A 511 17.72 8.70 5.51
N ARG A 512 17.86 8.30 6.77
CA ARG A 512 16.76 7.87 7.64
C ARG A 512 16.28 9.02 8.51
N ILE A 513 14.97 9.21 8.60
CA ILE A 513 14.38 10.21 9.48
C ILE A 513 14.57 9.78 10.94
N GLN A 514 15.29 10.59 11.71
CA GLN A 514 15.55 10.36 13.13
C GLN A 514 14.53 11.10 14.01
N SER A 515 14.22 12.35 13.68
CA SER A 515 13.23 13.15 14.43
C SER A 515 12.64 14.26 13.57
N ILE A 516 11.41 14.66 13.89
CA ILE A 516 10.68 15.76 13.24
C ILE A 516 10.32 16.78 14.31
N VAL A 517 10.70 18.04 14.12
CA VAL A 517 10.40 19.16 15.02
C VAL A 517 9.59 20.20 14.26
N HIS A 518 8.32 20.36 14.62
CA HIS A 518 7.43 21.33 14.00
C HIS A 518 7.63 22.74 14.59
N PRO A 519 7.42 23.81 13.79
CA PRO A 519 7.43 25.17 14.31
C PRO A 519 6.30 25.29 15.35
N ASN A 520 6.63 25.73 16.56
CA ASN A 520 5.75 25.91 17.73
C ASN A 520 5.53 24.69 18.65
N ALA A 521 6.15 23.53 18.43
CA ALA A 521 6.04 22.41 19.37
C ALA A 521 6.68 22.70 20.75
N ASP A 522 7.69 23.58 20.81
CA ASP A 522 8.44 23.93 22.03
C ASP A 522 7.91 25.18 22.76
N ILE A 523 6.83 25.80 22.28
CA ILE A 523 6.19 26.91 23.01
C ILE A 523 5.27 26.29 24.07
N ASP A 524 5.88 25.79 25.14
CA ASP A 524 5.15 25.46 26.36
C ASP A 524 4.27 26.65 26.75
N THR A 525 2.97 26.39 26.82
CA THR A 525 1.84 27.33 26.99
C THR A 525 1.92 28.30 28.18
N ASN A 526 2.98 28.25 29.00
CA ASN A 526 3.17 29.10 30.17
C ASN A 526 4.11 30.31 29.94
N THR A 527 4.76 30.45 28.79
CA THR A 527 5.58 31.64 28.50
C THR A 527 4.93 32.48 27.41
N THR A 528 3.88 33.21 27.79
CA THR A 528 3.16 34.22 26.98
C THR A 528 4.02 35.48 26.74
N ALA A 529 5.31 35.31 26.44
CA ALA A 529 6.09 36.36 25.81
C ALA A 529 5.93 36.16 24.32
N ALA A 530 4.90 36.78 23.74
CA ALA A 530 4.88 37.05 22.31
C ALA A 530 6.26 37.62 21.96
N ILE A 531 7.07 36.86 21.22
CA ILE A 531 8.32 37.39 20.68
C ILE A 531 7.88 38.59 19.86
N PRO A 532 8.19 39.83 20.29
CA PRO A 532 7.83 40.97 19.51
C PRO A 532 8.60 40.80 18.20
N PHE A 533 7.89 40.55 17.11
CA PHE A 533 8.41 40.71 15.76
C PHE A 533 8.73 42.20 15.66
N LEU A 534 9.93 42.54 16.14
CA LEU A 534 10.34 43.86 16.53
C LEU A 534 10.42 44.72 15.27
N LYS A 535 9.79 45.91 15.37
CA LYS A 535 10.41 47.16 14.93
C LYS A 535 11.83 47.20 15.51
N SER A 536 12.78 46.55 14.85
CA SER A 536 14.19 46.69 15.15
C SER A 536 14.70 47.76 14.20
N ASP A 537 15.29 48.79 14.79
CA ASP A 537 16.09 49.77 14.06
C ASP A 537 17.09 48.99 13.21
N PHE A 538 16.96 49.07 11.88
CA PHE A 538 17.85 48.38 10.95
C PHE A 538 19.30 48.75 11.29
N PRO A 539 20.12 47.81 11.81
CA PRO A 539 21.53 48.09 12.01
C PRO A 539 22.16 48.43 10.65
N SER A 540 23.06 49.40 10.65
CA SER A 540 23.74 49.93 9.46
C SER A 540 24.55 48.88 8.66
N ASP A 541 24.68 47.65 9.15
CA ASP A 541 25.58 46.60 8.66
C ASP A 541 24.91 45.55 7.74
N GLY A 542 23.71 45.82 7.23
CA GLY A 542 23.03 44.94 6.28
C GLY A 542 22.33 43.73 6.93
N PRO A 543 21.73 42.83 6.12
CA PRO A 543 20.97 41.70 6.63
C PRO A 543 21.87 40.64 7.26
N SER A 544 21.62 40.30 8.53
CA SER A 544 22.37 39.27 9.25
C SER A 544 21.93 37.85 8.83
N ALA A 545 22.88 36.98 8.50
CA ALA A 545 22.60 35.57 8.18
C ALA A 545 21.89 34.84 9.34
N ASN A 546 22.29 35.11 10.58
CA ASN A 546 21.70 34.51 11.78
C ASN A 546 20.21 34.87 11.93
N ALA A 547 19.82 36.09 11.54
CA ALA A 547 18.42 36.50 11.57
C ALA A 547 17.58 35.76 10.52
N VAL A 548 18.14 35.50 9.33
CA VAL A 548 17.49 34.71 8.28
C VAL A 548 17.32 33.25 8.74
N GLU A 549 18.35 32.65 9.31
CA GLU A 549 18.30 31.28 9.84
C GLU A 549 17.28 31.11 10.99
N ALA A 550 17.18 32.12 11.86
CA ALA A 550 16.17 32.14 12.92
C ALA A 550 14.75 32.24 12.36
N ASP A 551 14.52 33.09 11.34
CA ASP A 551 13.23 33.20 10.65
C ASP A 551 12.84 31.88 9.97
N LEU A 552 13.78 31.26 9.23
CA LEU A 552 13.59 29.92 8.64
C LEU A 552 13.19 28.88 9.70
N SER A 553 13.93 28.82 10.80
CA SER A 553 13.69 27.88 11.90
C SER A 553 12.35 28.09 12.60
N SER A 554 11.82 29.30 12.57
CA SER A 554 10.54 29.65 13.21
C SER A 554 9.32 29.31 12.34
N ARG A 555 9.49 29.22 11.01
CA ARG A 555 8.40 29.00 10.06
C ARG A 555 8.33 27.59 9.49
N LEU A 556 9.48 26.93 9.37
CA LEU A 556 9.60 25.62 8.75
C LEU A 556 9.77 24.53 9.79
N SER A 557 9.34 23.31 9.44
CA SER A 557 9.63 22.12 10.23
C SER A 557 11.07 21.68 9.99
N LYS A 558 11.73 21.21 11.05
CA LYS A 558 13.08 20.67 11.02
C LYS A 558 13.01 19.15 11.07
N VAL A 559 13.50 18.49 10.02
CA VAL A 559 13.57 17.03 9.94
C VAL A 559 15.03 16.64 10.06
N VAL A 560 15.41 16.01 11.18
CA VAL A 560 16.78 15.53 11.40
C VAL A 560 16.90 14.14 10.81
N MET A 561 17.90 13.94 9.96
CA MET A 561 18.08 12.71 9.22
C MET A 561 19.50 12.19 9.32
N GLU A 562 19.64 10.92 9.67
CA GLU A 562 20.92 10.23 9.78
C GLU A 562 21.26 9.46 8.49
N PRO A 563 22.55 9.21 8.19
CA PRO A 563 22.95 8.34 7.07
C PRO A 563 22.35 6.94 7.19
N TRP A 564 21.70 6.44 6.13
CA TRP A 564 21.21 5.06 6.07
C TRP A 564 22.09 4.25 5.11
N LEU A 565 23.18 3.71 5.65
CA LEU A 565 24.15 2.93 4.90
C LEU A 565 23.67 1.47 4.69
N ASN A 566 24.13 0.84 3.60
CA ASN A 566 23.82 -0.55 3.26
C ASN A 566 22.30 -0.85 3.18
N TRP A 567 21.51 0.14 2.74
CA TRP A 567 20.08 -0.05 2.52
C TRP A 567 19.79 -0.99 1.35
N GLU A 568 20.75 -1.18 0.43
CA GLU A 568 20.71 -2.11 -0.69
C GLU A 568 21.82 -3.17 -0.56
N ASN A 569 21.55 -4.42 -0.92
CA ASN A 569 22.55 -5.49 -0.85
C ASN A 569 23.62 -5.31 -1.93
N LYS A 570 24.88 -5.33 -1.50
CA LYS A 570 26.06 -5.18 -2.38
C LYS A 570 26.33 -6.40 -3.29
N SER A 571 25.53 -7.46 -3.18
CA SER A 571 25.97 -8.81 -3.52
C SER A 571 25.69 -9.29 -4.94
N LEU A 572 24.85 -8.62 -5.73
CA LEU A 572 24.47 -9.19 -7.04
C LEU A 572 25.04 -8.47 -8.26
N ASP A 573 25.18 -7.15 -8.23
CA ASP A 573 25.57 -6.41 -9.42
C ASP A 573 26.78 -5.52 -9.10
N GLU A 574 27.80 -5.54 -9.97
CA GLU A 574 28.98 -4.63 -9.92
C GLU A 574 28.60 -3.13 -9.95
N SER A 575 27.30 -2.80 -9.99
CA SER A 575 26.72 -1.45 -9.98
C SER A 575 26.30 -0.94 -8.59
N GLY A 576 26.77 -1.55 -7.50
CA GLY A 576 26.47 -1.17 -6.09
C GLY A 576 26.82 0.27 -5.65
N ASP A 577 27.10 1.16 -6.60
CA ASP A 577 27.35 2.60 -6.39
C ASP A 577 26.12 3.34 -5.86
N THR A 578 24.91 2.79 -6.03
CA THR A 578 23.65 3.40 -5.57
C THR A 578 23.45 3.34 -4.05
N ALA A 579 24.15 2.44 -3.36
CA ALA A 579 24.01 2.35 -1.91
C ALA A 579 24.86 3.41 -1.15
N LEU A 580 25.78 4.07 -1.85
CA LEU A 580 26.80 4.93 -1.26
C LEU A 580 26.46 6.42 -1.43
N PRO A 581 26.73 7.27 -0.43
CA PRO A 581 26.66 8.71 -0.62
C PRO A 581 27.55 9.17 -1.76
N GLN A 582 27.07 10.11 -2.57
CA GLN A 582 27.76 10.68 -3.71
C GLN A 582 27.79 12.21 -3.62
N ILE A 583 28.99 12.80 -3.60
CA ILE A 583 29.15 14.26 -3.67
C ILE A 583 29.10 14.70 -5.13
N GLN A 584 28.18 15.62 -5.44
CA GLN A 584 27.94 16.09 -6.80
C GLN A 584 29.00 17.11 -7.25
N ALA A 585 29.20 17.23 -8.55
CA ALA A 585 30.17 18.18 -9.12
C ALA A 585 29.87 19.65 -8.80
N SER A 586 28.60 19.98 -8.55
CA SER A 586 28.11 21.32 -8.18
C SER A 586 28.34 21.69 -6.71
N SER A 587 28.88 20.78 -5.89
CA SER A 587 29.11 21.00 -4.46
C SER A 587 30.18 22.06 -4.19
N ARG A 588 29.90 23.04 -3.33
CA ARG A 588 30.80 24.16 -2.97
C ARG A 588 31.24 24.18 -1.50
N GLY A 589 30.76 23.24 -0.68
CA GLY A 589 31.06 23.20 0.76
C GLY A 589 32.21 22.27 1.15
N ARG A 590 32.69 22.41 2.39
CA ARG A 590 33.77 21.56 2.91
C ARG A 590 33.27 20.15 3.20
N VAL A 591 33.91 19.13 2.62
CA VAL A 591 33.54 17.72 2.79
C VAL A 591 34.76 16.88 3.19
N VAL A 592 34.57 15.89 4.07
CA VAL A 592 35.60 14.88 4.35
C VAL A 592 35.87 14.08 3.08
N VAL A 593 37.12 14.07 2.62
CA VAL A 593 37.53 13.31 1.43
C VAL A 593 38.03 11.94 1.87
N TYR A 594 37.40 10.90 1.32
CA TYR A 594 37.76 9.52 1.54
C TYR A 594 38.53 8.97 0.34
N SER A 595 39.34 7.96 0.59
CA SER A 595 40.04 7.22 -0.46
C SER A 595 39.04 6.42 -1.29
N LYS A 596 39.37 6.19 -2.57
CA LYS A 596 38.52 5.39 -3.47
C LYS A 596 38.26 4.01 -2.85
N GLY A 597 36.98 3.66 -2.68
CA GLY A 597 36.54 2.39 -2.09
C GLY A 597 36.13 2.45 -0.61
N GLU A 598 36.30 3.59 0.06
CA GLU A 598 35.89 3.78 1.47
C GLU A 598 34.41 4.14 1.65
N GLY A 599 33.57 3.90 0.63
CA GLY A 599 32.11 4.01 0.75
C GLY A 599 31.52 5.38 0.39
N ILE A 600 32.27 6.26 -0.28
CA ILE A 600 31.75 7.50 -0.88
C ILE A 600 32.15 7.56 -2.35
N SER A 601 31.24 8.03 -3.19
CA SER A 601 31.50 8.34 -4.60
C SER A 601 31.66 9.86 -4.80
N TYR A 602 32.54 10.26 -5.70
CA TYR A 602 32.77 11.67 -6.05
C TYR A 602 32.58 11.84 -7.55
N GLU A 603 31.67 12.73 -7.94
CA GLU A 603 31.48 13.09 -9.35
C GLU A 603 32.56 14.09 -9.79
N CYS A 604 33.30 13.79 -10.87
CA CYS A 604 34.27 14.73 -11.48
C CYS A 604 35.26 15.36 -10.47
N ASP A 605 35.82 14.55 -9.55
CA ASP A 605 36.72 14.97 -8.47
C ASP A 605 36.11 16.02 -7.52
N SER A 606 34.77 15.99 -7.34
CA SER A 606 34.03 16.91 -6.48
C SER A 606 34.58 17.02 -5.07
N GLY A 607 35.16 15.97 -4.50
CA GLY A 607 35.76 16.02 -3.15
C GLY A 607 36.90 17.05 -3.04
N VAL A 608 37.76 17.16 -4.06
CA VAL A 608 38.84 18.15 -4.08
C VAL A 608 38.29 19.53 -4.43
N ARG A 609 37.42 19.61 -5.44
CA ARG A 609 36.84 20.87 -5.91
C ARG A 609 35.99 21.56 -4.84
N SER A 610 35.15 20.80 -4.14
CA SER A 610 34.24 21.33 -3.12
C SER A 610 35.00 21.96 -1.95
N ASN A 611 36.08 21.30 -1.52
CA ASN A 611 36.95 21.82 -0.47
C ASN A 611 37.74 23.08 -0.88
N ALA A 612 38.03 23.27 -2.17
CA ALA A 612 38.71 24.47 -2.65
C ALA A 612 37.84 25.74 -2.51
N PHE A 613 36.51 25.61 -2.53
CA PHE A 613 35.59 26.74 -2.36
C PHE A 613 35.37 27.15 -0.90
N ALA A 614 35.60 26.26 0.07
CA ALA A 614 35.36 26.55 1.48
C ALA A 614 36.52 27.35 2.10
N LEU A 615 36.19 28.31 2.98
CA LEU A 615 37.19 28.98 3.81
C LEU A 615 37.73 28.01 4.89
N SER A 616 39.05 28.02 5.12
CA SER A 616 39.72 27.07 6.04
C SER A 616 39.29 27.21 7.50
N ASN A 617 38.77 28.38 7.87
CA ASN A 617 38.55 28.78 9.25
C ASN A 617 37.14 28.46 9.78
N ASN A 618 36.19 28.05 8.91
CA ASN A 618 34.79 27.90 9.32
C ASN A 618 34.33 26.43 9.32
N GLY A 619 34.04 25.93 10.52
CA GLY A 619 33.24 24.72 10.77
C GLY A 619 33.90 23.36 10.49
N VAL A 620 33.32 22.32 11.10
CA VAL A 620 33.72 20.92 10.91
C VAL A 620 33.35 20.48 9.48
N PRO A 621 34.25 19.91 8.66
CA PRO A 621 33.89 19.39 7.33
C PRO A 621 32.66 18.48 7.38
N HIS A 622 31.78 18.55 6.38
CA HIS A 622 30.64 17.62 6.30
C HIS A 622 31.13 16.20 6.03
N ASP A 623 30.62 15.23 6.80
CA ASP A 623 30.92 13.81 6.66
C ASP A 623 29.63 13.09 6.24
N PRO A 624 29.51 12.67 4.96
CA PRO A 624 28.31 12.01 4.46
C PRO A 624 27.98 10.68 5.14
N LEU A 625 28.97 10.00 5.74
CA LEU A 625 28.81 8.69 6.36
C LEU A 625 28.36 8.77 7.82
N ASN A 626 28.70 9.87 8.50
CA ASN A 626 28.50 9.99 9.94
C ASN A 626 27.59 11.15 10.35
N HIS A 627 27.60 12.27 9.62
CA HIS A 627 26.84 13.45 10.05
C HIS A 627 25.37 13.33 9.71
N SER A 628 24.52 13.73 10.65
CA SER A 628 23.11 13.95 10.37
C SER A 628 22.90 15.30 9.68
N ILE A 629 21.87 15.40 8.85
CA ILE A 629 21.45 16.64 8.19
C ILE A 629 20.14 17.13 8.79
N THR A 630 19.93 18.45 8.85
CA THR A 630 18.66 19.05 9.26
C THR A 630 17.97 19.62 8.04
N LEU A 631 17.00 18.89 7.52
CA LEU A 631 16.18 19.28 6.39
C LEU A 631 15.10 20.27 6.84
N LEU A 632 14.98 21.40 6.16
CA LEU A 632 13.89 22.34 6.33
C LEU A 632 12.77 21.99 5.36
N VAL A 633 11.56 21.83 5.89
CA VAL A 633 10.37 21.38 5.14
C VAL A 633 9.19 22.22 5.56
N GLU A 634 8.27 22.49 4.63
CA GLU A 634 7.00 23.10 4.98
C GLU A 634 6.22 22.28 6.04
N PRO A 635 5.54 22.92 7.00
CA PRO A 635 4.84 22.21 8.06
C PRO A 635 3.79 21.22 7.57
N GLU A 636 3.11 21.50 6.46
CA GLU A 636 2.13 20.60 5.85
C GLU A 636 2.79 19.35 5.24
N SER A 637 3.89 19.55 4.49
CA SER A 637 4.68 18.45 3.92
C SER A 637 5.34 17.59 4.99
N ALA A 638 5.74 18.17 6.12
CA ALA A 638 6.31 17.43 7.25
C ALA A 638 5.34 16.43 7.90
N GLN A 639 4.02 16.62 7.76
CA GLN A 639 3.01 15.69 8.28
C GLN A 639 2.97 14.36 7.50
N LEU A 640 3.50 14.34 6.27
CA LEU A 640 3.59 13.13 5.46
C LEU A 640 4.79 12.26 5.84
N LEU A 641 5.73 12.81 6.61
CA LEU A 641 6.96 12.14 7.00
C LEU A 641 6.76 11.36 8.31
N SER A 642 7.34 10.17 8.39
CA SER A 642 7.33 9.35 9.61
C SER A 642 8.76 9.02 10.04
N VAL A 643 8.97 9.01 11.36
CA VAL A 643 10.26 8.64 11.96
C VAL A 643 10.60 7.20 11.59
N GLY A 644 11.87 6.97 11.23
CA GLY A 644 12.38 5.67 10.78
C GLY A 644 12.30 5.45 9.27
N MET A 645 11.44 6.16 8.53
CA MET A 645 11.39 6.06 7.07
C MET A 645 12.67 6.62 6.42
N GLY A 646 13.00 6.12 5.24
CA GLY A 646 14.18 6.47 4.47
C GLY A 646 13.83 7.29 3.24
N LEU A 647 14.63 8.29 2.93
CA LEU A 647 14.54 9.07 1.71
C LEU A 647 15.90 9.03 1.01
N GLY A 648 15.92 8.65 -0.25
CA GLY A 648 17.09 8.72 -1.11
C GLY A 648 16.92 9.88 -2.08
N ALA A 649 17.77 10.88 -1.94
CA ALA A 649 17.59 12.15 -2.61
C ALA A 649 18.90 12.92 -2.77
N THR A 650 18.83 13.99 -3.56
CA THR A 650 19.85 15.04 -3.62
C THR A 650 19.53 16.11 -2.58
N TRP A 651 20.42 16.21 -1.60
CA TRP A 651 20.42 17.16 -0.50
C TRP A 651 21.33 18.33 -0.83
N VAL A 652 20.84 19.54 -0.60
CA VAL A 652 21.64 20.76 -0.80
C VAL A 652 21.71 21.53 0.50
N GLN A 653 22.93 21.80 0.95
CA GLN A 653 23.17 22.62 2.12
C GLN A 653 22.88 24.10 1.80
N ILE A 654 22.15 24.77 2.69
CA ILE A 654 22.01 26.23 2.69
C ILE A 654 23.23 26.78 3.42
N ALA A 655 24.23 27.24 2.68
CA ALA A 655 25.48 27.77 3.24
C ALA A 655 25.47 29.30 3.26
N ARG A 656 26.06 29.90 4.30
CA ARG A 656 26.27 31.35 4.33
C ARG A 656 27.31 31.72 3.28
N ARG A 657 27.09 32.83 2.57
CA ARG A 657 28.07 33.33 1.59
C ARG A 657 29.41 33.69 2.24
N SER A 658 29.37 34.17 3.49
CA SER A 658 30.56 34.49 4.28
C SER A 658 31.45 33.28 4.61
N ASP A 659 30.94 32.06 4.46
CA ASP A 659 31.68 30.82 4.74
C ASP A 659 32.40 30.27 3.49
N LEU A 660 32.13 30.86 2.31
CA LEU A 660 32.66 30.45 1.03
C LEU A 660 33.60 31.52 0.46
N ARG A 661 34.55 31.09 -0.37
CA ARG A 661 35.42 31.99 -1.15
C ARG A 661 34.67 32.52 -2.36
N ASP A 662 35.01 33.74 -2.78
CA ASP A 662 34.48 34.30 -4.03
C ASP A 662 35.05 33.53 -5.24
N GLU A 663 34.23 33.33 -6.28
CA GLU A 663 34.63 32.59 -7.48
C GLU A 663 35.87 33.19 -8.18
N LYS A 664 36.05 34.53 -8.08
CA LYS A 664 37.21 35.24 -8.64
C LYS A 664 38.50 34.98 -7.87
N GLU A 665 38.43 34.87 -6.55
CA GLU A 665 39.59 34.55 -5.71
C GLU A 665 40.10 33.13 -6.00
N LYS A 666 39.22 32.24 -6.47
CA LYS A 666 39.60 30.89 -6.88
C LYS A 666 40.41 30.88 -8.19
N GLU A 667 39.97 31.63 -9.22
CA GLU A 667 40.68 31.68 -10.50
C GLU A 667 42.14 32.16 -10.32
N GLU A 668 42.36 33.12 -9.43
CA GLU A 668 43.73 33.61 -9.12
C GLU A 668 44.58 32.57 -8.36
N ILE A 669 43.98 31.74 -7.50
CA ILE A 669 44.70 30.70 -6.75
C ILE A 669 45.05 29.49 -7.63
N ASP A 670 44.16 29.12 -8.56
CA ASP A 670 44.43 28.03 -9.51
C ASP A 670 45.58 28.39 -10.49
N ASP A 671 45.79 29.69 -10.77
CA ASP A 671 46.92 30.20 -11.57
C ASP A 671 48.25 30.28 -10.77
N GLU A 672 48.20 30.37 -9.43
CA GLU A 672 49.38 30.51 -8.54
C GLU A 672 49.69 29.24 -7.72
N ALA A 673 49.35 28.05 -8.23
CA ALA A 673 49.53 26.76 -7.56
C ALA A 673 51.00 26.49 -7.12
N GLY A 674 51.37 26.96 -5.93
CA GLY A 674 52.69 26.73 -5.33
C GLY A 674 52.91 27.26 -3.92
N VAL A 675 52.02 28.08 -3.34
CA VAL A 675 52.26 28.68 -2.02
C VAL A 675 51.20 28.26 -1.00
N THR A 676 51.63 27.40 -0.06
CA THR A 676 50.88 27.03 1.14
C THR A 676 50.89 28.19 2.13
N VAL A 677 49.78 28.92 2.23
CA VAL A 677 49.61 29.96 3.25
C VAL A 677 48.90 29.36 4.47
N ASP A 678 49.66 29.24 5.56
CA ASP A 678 49.16 28.88 6.89
C ASP A 678 48.73 30.12 7.69
N THR A 679 47.71 29.92 8.54
CA THR A 679 47.30 30.72 9.73
C THR A 679 46.63 32.08 9.51
N GLY A 680 45.56 32.47 10.22
CA GLY A 680 44.89 31.86 11.38
C GLY A 680 43.71 32.71 11.92
N GLU A 681 43.35 32.40 13.16
CA GLU A 681 42.34 32.97 14.09
C GLU A 681 40.87 32.55 13.95
N ALA A 682 40.47 31.73 14.92
CA ALA A 682 39.13 31.20 15.15
C ALA A 682 38.25 32.25 15.85
N LEU A 683 37.26 32.77 15.12
CA LEU A 683 36.18 33.59 15.66
C LEU A 683 34.90 32.76 15.74
N GLY A 684 34.30 32.74 16.93
CA GLY A 684 32.90 32.40 17.15
C GLY A 684 32.54 30.93 16.97
N GLN A 685 32.36 30.22 18.08
CA GLN A 685 31.68 28.93 18.14
C GLN A 685 30.17 29.17 17.94
N ASP A 686 29.81 29.60 16.74
CA ASP A 686 28.43 29.81 16.33
C ASP A 686 27.71 28.46 16.34
N SER A 687 26.41 28.46 16.64
CA SER A 687 25.64 27.27 17.05
C SER A 687 25.43 26.20 15.96
N GLY A 688 26.26 26.16 14.92
CA GLY A 688 26.65 24.98 14.14
C GLY A 688 25.55 24.27 13.34
N LEU A 689 24.30 24.71 13.43
CA LEU A 689 23.17 24.08 12.77
C LEU A 689 23.25 24.38 11.26
N ARG A 690 23.44 23.32 10.49
CA ARG A 690 23.44 23.37 9.03
C ARG A 690 22.07 22.98 8.53
N PHE A 691 21.42 23.91 7.85
CA PHE A 691 20.15 23.65 7.19
C PHE A 691 20.37 23.11 5.79
N TRP A 692 19.48 22.22 5.40
CA TRP A 692 19.46 21.58 4.09
C TRP A 692 18.06 21.70 3.51
N TYR A 693 17.97 21.63 2.19
CA TYR A 693 16.72 21.47 1.47
C TYR A 693 16.83 20.29 0.50
N LEU A 694 15.66 19.77 0.10
CA LEU A 694 15.57 18.68 -0.86
C LEU A 694 15.53 19.27 -2.27
N SER A 695 16.46 18.88 -3.13
CA SER A 695 16.42 19.28 -4.55
C SER A 695 15.72 18.25 -5.42
N SER A 696 16.00 16.96 -5.23
CA SER A 696 15.40 15.88 -6.03
C SER A 696 15.22 14.63 -5.18
N LEU A 697 14.00 14.10 -5.13
CA LEU A 697 13.68 12.84 -4.45
C LEU A 697 13.67 11.69 -5.47
N LEU A 698 14.49 10.67 -5.23
CA LEU A 698 14.57 9.50 -6.11
C LEU A 698 13.83 8.30 -5.54
N ILE A 699 13.87 8.12 -4.22
CA ILE A 699 13.33 6.90 -3.61
C ILE A 699 12.87 7.15 -2.17
N VAL A 700 11.78 6.48 -1.78
CA VAL A 700 11.27 6.47 -0.40
C VAL A 700 11.21 5.03 0.08
N LEU A 701 11.74 4.77 1.26
CA LEU A 701 11.79 3.45 1.90
C LEU A 701 10.98 3.47 3.19
N PRO A 702 10.18 2.43 3.48
CA PRO A 702 9.58 2.26 4.80
C PRO A 702 10.65 1.97 5.85
N SER A 703 10.34 2.18 7.13
CA SER A 703 11.27 2.01 8.25
C SER A 703 11.76 0.58 8.45
N TYR A 704 10.93 -0.40 8.06
CA TYR A 704 11.25 -1.83 8.12
C TYR A 704 11.99 -2.34 6.87
N HIS A 705 12.42 -1.46 5.96
CA HIS A 705 13.07 -1.84 4.71
C HIS A 705 14.25 -2.78 4.92
N THR A 706 14.27 -3.88 4.15
CA THR A 706 15.39 -4.80 4.06
C THR A 706 15.46 -5.41 2.65
N VAL A 707 16.65 -5.83 2.25
CA VAL A 707 16.88 -6.55 1.00
C VAL A 707 17.03 -8.05 1.26
N SER A 708 16.58 -8.87 0.30
CA SER A 708 16.84 -10.32 0.33
C SER A 708 18.34 -10.55 0.29
N GLN A 709 18.89 -11.11 1.37
CA GLN A 709 20.23 -11.69 1.39
C GLN A 709 20.36 -12.83 0.40
#